data_AF-A0AAJ1VHW5-F1
#
_entry.id   AF-A0AAJ1VHW5-F1
#
_cell.length_a   1.000
_cell.length_b   1.000
_cell.length_c   1.000
_cell.angle_alpha   90.00
_cell.angle_beta   90.00
_cell.angle_gamma   90.00
#
_symmetry.space_group_name_H-M   'P 1'
#
loop_
_entity.id
_entity.type
_entity.pdbx_description
1 polymer ?
#
loop_
_entity_poly.entity_id
_entity_poly.type
_entity_poly.pdbx_seq_one_letter_code
_entity_poly.pdbx_strand_id
1 'polypeptide(L)'
;ILDVDEYNGLNPLDDHDGDFIPNYRDTDYGIDANTDGIVDIFDFDNDGLPNHLDLDSDNDGILDIVEAGNASTDRNRSGSTNNSVGTNGFDNTLENNDTINASIKYIVLNTDTTGYPNFIDIDADGDGIVDNIEGQTTANYKAPNGIVNILGIDTAYPKGITPTNTDRDAEPDYIDFNSDNDIRDDAIEAWDLDNDGIAETTPLNLDIDNDGLDDAYDNNTALVNPTNNQVPTDFPNNDDPDTSERDWREIIAIVVLIDNVSVIEGEDLEFTILLVKKTDQSKLIQSASPITILFSTKDGTETAEQYNIAIAPYDYKQVTSKALTIDPFTDTNTFTINSLDDKIDELDELFTLKGNITSNNTINTEISGVGTLLDDEDVPSITMNNSTTDEGDDLEHKVTLSHPSSRPIYIDIHTTDGTAISPEDYQSFYKSLTITETTDPNNANTESTFNIPTFIDNINEPDEFINVVGVVASAHIGAQDLTKTGTILDINPDPKVIIDNVTVIEGRTLTFTVSLVNPDTDEPMQNYLPINFNLETVNETASDLEDYNPEFTVAYIPAFETSITQDVRTIDDTINEDTETMLLEVEITSTGVSNYSSTIFGTGTIKDNDYPNLFSPNDDGKSDVFEISGIEEYPNFRITILDRWGGQVFDYKNNGNANPLWWDGTNHGKPVTEGIYYYSLDYNDGITKPKKSFIQLIR
;
A
#
# COMPACT_ATOMS: atom_id res chain seq x y z
N ILE A 1 -15.36 -61.18 49.21
CA ILE A 1 -13.88 -61.35 49.27
C ILE A 1 -13.60 -62.69 49.97
N LEU A 2 -12.37 -63.14 50.27
CA LEU A 2 -12.21 -64.32 51.16
C LEU A 2 -12.73 -63.94 52.55
N ASP A 3 -13.56 -64.78 53.18
CA ASP A 3 -14.14 -64.48 54.50
C ASP A 3 -13.05 -64.12 55.54
N VAL A 4 -11.87 -64.72 55.44
CA VAL A 4 -10.73 -64.40 56.32
C VAL A 4 -10.03 -63.09 55.96
N ASP A 5 -10.06 -62.68 54.70
CA ASP A 5 -9.42 -61.45 54.23
C ASP A 5 -10.31 -60.23 54.51
N GLU A 6 -11.64 -60.40 54.61
CA GLU A 6 -12.59 -59.34 54.98
C GLU A 6 -12.37 -58.82 56.41
N TYR A 7 -11.94 -59.68 57.33
CA TYR A 7 -11.75 -59.33 58.73
C TYR A 7 -10.28 -59.42 59.17
N ASN A 8 -9.35 -59.04 58.28
CA ASN A 8 -7.91 -58.95 58.56
C ASN A 8 -7.32 -60.24 59.20
N GLY A 9 -7.74 -61.40 58.69
CA GLY A 9 -7.31 -62.73 59.11
C GLY A 9 -8.21 -63.42 60.13
N LEU A 10 -9.29 -62.78 60.59
CA LEU A 10 -10.29 -63.42 61.46
C LEU A 10 -11.29 -64.22 60.62
N ASN A 11 -11.55 -65.47 61.02
CA ASN A 11 -12.54 -66.31 60.35
C ASN A 11 -13.91 -66.18 61.06
N PRO A 12 -14.95 -65.66 60.38
CA PRO A 12 -16.29 -65.54 60.97
C PRO A 12 -16.93 -66.90 61.29
N LEU A 13 -16.55 -67.95 60.54
CA LEU A 13 -17.14 -69.30 60.66
C LEU A 13 -16.40 -70.20 61.65
N ASP A 14 -15.28 -69.77 62.24
CA ASP A 14 -14.61 -70.49 63.30
C ASP A 14 -15.43 -70.46 64.60
N ASP A 15 -15.14 -71.38 65.51
CA ASP A 15 -15.73 -71.48 66.86
C ASP A 15 -14.56 -71.35 67.85
N HIS A 16 -14.31 -70.12 68.30
CA HIS A 16 -13.08 -69.79 69.03
C HIS A 16 -13.09 -70.37 70.46
N ASP A 17 -14.25 -70.45 71.10
CA ASP A 17 -14.40 -70.85 72.49
C ASP A 17 -14.83 -72.33 72.66
N GLY A 18 -15.33 -72.95 71.58
CA GLY A 18 -15.71 -74.35 71.48
C GLY A 18 -17.14 -74.65 71.91
N ASP A 19 -18.04 -73.66 71.93
CA ASP A 19 -19.44 -73.81 72.35
C ASP A 19 -20.41 -74.18 71.20
N PHE A 20 -19.88 -74.33 69.98
CA PHE A 20 -20.58 -74.60 68.72
C PHE A 20 -21.37 -73.43 68.12
N ILE A 21 -21.13 -72.20 68.58
CA ILE A 21 -21.59 -70.98 67.95
C ILE A 21 -20.45 -70.43 67.08
N PRO A 22 -20.68 -70.11 65.79
CA PRO A 22 -19.65 -69.49 64.97
C PRO A 22 -19.39 -68.06 65.45
N ASN A 23 -18.14 -67.58 65.33
CA ASN A 23 -17.68 -66.29 65.85
C ASN A 23 -18.61 -65.12 65.48
N TYR A 24 -19.14 -65.09 64.25
CA TYR A 24 -20.05 -64.01 63.82
C TYR A 24 -21.39 -63.95 64.56
N ARG A 25 -21.78 -65.01 65.28
CA ARG A 25 -22.98 -65.08 66.13
C ARG A 25 -22.67 -65.24 67.61
N ASP A 26 -21.40 -65.22 67.95
CA ASP A 26 -20.95 -65.54 69.28
C ASP A 26 -20.78 -64.26 70.10
N THR A 27 -21.80 -63.93 70.87
CA THR A 27 -21.80 -62.74 71.75
C THR A 27 -20.75 -62.79 72.88
N ASP A 28 -20.04 -63.91 73.07
CA ASP A 28 -18.87 -63.96 73.96
C ASP A 28 -17.54 -63.74 73.23
N TYR A 29 -17.52 -63.85 71.90
CA TYR A 29 -16.43 -63.47 71.02
C TYR A 29 -16.30 -61.95 70.88
N GLY A 30 -17.42 -61.23 70.72
CA GLY A 30 -17.42 -59.78 70.54
C GLY A 30 -18.70 -59.08 71.02
N ILE A 31 -18.77 -57.76 70.80
CA ILE A 31 -19.93 -56.93 71.16
C ILE A 31 -21.00 -57.06 70.06
N ASP A 32 -22.25 -57.28 70.49
CA ASP A 32 -23.47 -57.18 69.68
C ASP A 32 -24.28 -56.01 70.30
N ALA A 33 -24.04 -54.78 69.81
CA ALA A 33 -24.61 -53.57 70.41
C ALA A 33 -26.07 -53.36 69.96
N ASN A 34 -26.40 -53.73 68.73
CA ASN A 34 -27.73 -53.57 68.14
C ASN A 34 -28.73 -54.69 68.57
N THR A 35 -28.20 -55.77 69.18
CA THR A 35 -28.93 -56.94 69.71
C THR A 35 -29.67 -57.77 68.66
N ASP A 36 -29.14 -57.84 67.44
CA ASP A 36 -29.72 -58.65 66.35
C ASP A 36 -29.19 -60.10 66.30
N GLY A 37 -28.15 -60.39 67.10
CA GLY A 37 -27.52 -61.70 67.19
C GLY A 37 -26.36 -61.91 66.22
N ILE A 38 -25.88 -60.86 65.57
CA ILE A 38 -24.61 -60.77 64.85
C ILE A 38 -23.66 -59.92 65.70
N VAL A 39 -22.39 -60.29 65.71
CA VAL A 39 -21.36 -59.51 66.42
C VAL A 39 -20.92 -58.36 65.52
N ASP A 40 -20.95 -57.12 66.02
CA ASP A 40 -20.76 -55.87 65.25
C ASP A 40 -19.44 -55.85 64.44
N ILE A 41 -18.37 -56.52 64.88
CA ILE A 41 -17.11 -56.61 64.10
C ILE A 41 -17.28 -57.36 62.76
N PHE A 42 -18.36 -58.12 62.61
CA PHE A 42 -18.67 -58.89 61.41
C PHE A 42 -19.81 -58.30 60.58
N ASP A 43 -20.41 -57.18 61.01
CA ASP A 43 -21.57 -56.51 60.40
C ASP A 43 -21.33 -54.99 60.49
N PHE A 44 -20.67 -54.45 59.46
CA PHE A 44 -20.11 -53.10 59.47
C PHE A 44 -21.22 -52.03 59.44
N ASP A 45 -22.22 -52.19 58.58
CA ASP A 45 -23.34 -51.26 58.44
C ASP A 45 -24.49 -51.51 59.44
N ASN A 46 -24.40 -52.58 60.23
CA ASN A 46 -25.36 -52.98 61.27
C ASN A 46 -26.77 -53.26 60.74
N ASP A 47 -26.89 -53.80 59.52
CA ASP A 47 -28.18 -54.15 58.90
C ASP A 47 -28.72 -55.54 59.31
N GLY A 48 -27.89 -56.34 60.00
CA GLY A 48 -28.17 -57.69 60.46
C GLY A 48 -27.73 -58.81 59.51
N LEU A 49 -26.99 -58.49 58.43
CA LEU A 49 -26.32 -59.39 57.52
C LEU A 49 -24.79 -59.24 57.70
N PRO A 50 -24.07 -60.28 58.13
CA PRO A 50 -22.63 -60.16 58.29
C PRO A 50 -21.92 -60.00 56.93
N ASN A 51 -20.90 -59.14 56.84
CA ASN A 51 -20.20 -58.73 55.60
C ASN A 51 -19.87 -59.89 54.64
N HIS A 52 -19.39 -61.03 55.14
CA HIS A 52 -19.11 -62.21 54.28
C HIS A 52 -20.32 -62.82 53.54
N LEU A 53 -21.53 -62.41 53.89
CA LEU A 53 -22.79 -62.74 53.20
C LEU A 53 -23.47 -61.52 52.58
N ASP A 54 -22.98 -60.33 52.89
CA ASP A 54 -23.40 -59.07 52.31
C ASP A 54 -22.82 -58.90 50.90
N LEU A 55 -23.49 -58.15 50.04
CA LEU A 55 -23.01 -57.76 48.72
C LEU A 55 -22.69 -56.25 48.62
N ASP A 56 -22.92 -55.50 49.69
CA ASP A 56 -22.82 -54.03 49.84
C ASP A 56 -22.54 -53.74 51.33
N SER A 57 -21.35 -54.12 51.81
CA SER A 57 -21.03 -54.30 53.24
C SER A 57 -21.00 -53.00 54.07
N ASP A 58 -20.86 -51.84 53.44
CA ASP A 58 -20.96 -50.51 54.07
C ASP A 58 -22.22 -49.74 53.68
N ASN A 59 -23.05 -50.32 52.81
CA ASN A 59 -24.37 -49.80 52.41
C ASN A 59 -24.29 -48.43 51.71
N ASP A 60 -23.15 -48.12 51.13
CA ASP A 60 -22.93 -46.94 50.31
C ASP A 60 -23.62 -47.09 48.92
N GLY A 61 -24.00 -48.32 48.56
CA GLY A 61 -24.71 -48.65 47.34
C GLY A 61 -23.79 -49.05 46.17
N ILE A 62 -22.48 -48.87 46.26
CA ILE A 62 -21.50 -49.59 45.45
C ILE A 62 -21.45 -51.03 46.00
N LEU A 63 -21.18 -52.02 45.14
CA LEU A 63 -21.26 -53.43 45.57
C LEU A 63 -19.85 -53.93 45.80
N ASP A 64 -19.59 -54.72 46.84
CA ASP A 64 -18.25 -55.19 47.21
C ASP A 64 -17.42 -55.75 46.05
N ILE A 65 -18.08 -56.39 45.08
CA ILE A 65 -17.43 -56.95 43.88
C ILE A 65 -16.84 -55.86 42.95
N VAL A 66 -17.40 -54.66 42.99
CA VAL A 66 -16.99 -53.44 42.30
C VAL A 66 -15.78 -52.83 43.02
N GLU A 67 -15.88 -52.54 44.33
CA GLU A 67 -14.75 -51.98 45.09
C GLU A 67 -13.57 -52.94 45.20
N ALA A 68 -13.82 -54.26 45.23
CA ALA A 68 -12.74 -55.24 45.14
C ALA A 68 -12.03 -55.28 43.77
N GLY A 69 -12.42 -54.43 42.80
CA GLY A 69 -11.83 -54.34 41.47
C GLY A 69 -12.26 -55.45 40.50
N ASN A 70 -13.35 -56.16 40.82
CA ASN A 70 -13.78 -57.37 40.09
C ASN A 70 -15.12 -57.22 39.35
N ALA A 71 -15.62 -55.99 39.18
CA ALA A 71 -16.88 -55.65 38.50
C ALA A 71 -17.05 -56.35 37.13
N SER A 72 -15.95 -56.53 36.38
CA SER A 72 -15.97 -57.18 35.06
C SER A 72 -16.44 -58.65 35.06
N THR A 73 -16.43 -59.30 36.23
CA THR A 73 -16.89 -60.69 36.42
C THR A 73 -18.40 -60.77 36.66
N ASP A 74 -19.05 -59.69 37.09
CA ASP A 74 -20.49 -59.57 37.33
C ASP A 74 -21.21 -58.87 36.17
N ARG A 75 -21.37 -59.59 35.05
CA ARG A 75 -21.95 -59.06 33.81
C ARG A 75 -23.45 -58.77 33.90
N ASN A 76 -24.16 -59.36 34.86
CA ASN A 76 -25.60 -59.12 35.07
C ASN A 76 -25.90 -58.15 36.22
N ARG A 77 -24.87 -57.67 36.94
CA ARG A 77 -24.96 -56.74 38.07
C ARG A 77 -25.86 -57.29 39.18
N SER A 78 -25.49 -58.47 39.65
CA SER A 78 -26.17 -59.17 40.74
C SER A 78 -25.44 -59.05 42.08
N GLY A 79 -24.27 -58.41 42.12
CA GLY A 79 -23.34 -58.41 43.25
C GLY A 79 -22.50 -59.69 43.32
N SER A 80 -22.63 -60.59 42.35
CA SER A 80 -21.93 -61.88 42.35
C SER A 80 -21.35 -62.21 40.98
N THR A 81 -20.18 -62.87 40.98
CA THR A 81 -19.53 -63.31 39.73
C THR A 81 -20.45 -64.20 38.88
N ASN A 82 -20.38 -64.03 37.56
CA ASN A 82 -21.04 -64.91 36.60
C ASN A 82 -20.14 -66.06 36.12
N ASN A 83 -18.89 -66.11 36.56
CA ASN A 83 -18.00 -67.22 36.25
C ASN A 83 -18.32 -68.44 37.13
N SER A 84 -17.71 -69.58 36.81
CA SER A 84 -17.89 -70.79 37.61
C SER A 84 -17.19 -70.64 38.96
N VAL A 85 -17.92 -70.91 40.03
CA VAL A 85 -17.38 -70.97 41.39
C VAL A 85 -17.13 -72.40 41.86
N GLY A 86 -16.16 -72.55 42.76
CA GLY A 86 -15.71 -73.82 43.32
C GLY A 86 -16.56 -74.34 44.49
N THR A 87 -16.03 -75.31 45.22
CA THR A 87 -16.65 -75.84 46.45
C THR A 87 -16.57 -74.84 47.61
N ASN A 88 -15.61 -73.92 47.55
CA ASN A 88 -15.42 -72.81 48.48
C ASN A 88 -16.24 -71.57 48.13
N GLY A 89 -17.00 -71.57 47.02
CA GLY A 89 -17.81 -70.42 46.61
C GLY A 89 -17.08 -69.32 45.85
N PHE A 90 -15.75 -69.40 45.70
CA PHE A 90 -14.95 -68.37 45.00
C PHE A 90 -14.92 -68.56 43.49
N ASP A 91 -14.75 -67.44 42.76
CA ASP A 91 -14.50 -67.45 41.33
C ASP A 91 -13.20 -68.21 41.01
N ASN A 92 -13.33 -69.35 40.30
CA ASN A 92 -12.19 -70.20 39.94
C ASN A 92 -11.09 -69.46 39.15
N THR A 93 -11.41 -68.33 38.53
CA THR A 93 -10.44 -67.51 37.78
C THR A 93 -9.61 -66.60 38.68
N LEU A 94 -10.14 -66.21 39.84
CA LEU A 94 -9.54 -65.27 40.79
C LEU A 94 -8.84 -65.94 41.97
N GLU A 95 -8.86 -67.27 42.05
CA GLU A 95 -8.19 -68.04 43.11
C GLU A 95 -7.06 -68.95 42.60
N ASN A 96 -6.15 -69.37 43.48
CA ASN A 96 -5.03 -70.25 43.12
C ASN A 96 -5.40 -71.73 42.94
N ASN A 97 -6.46 -72.23 43.61
CA ASN A 97 -6.96 -73.59 43.52
C ASN A 97 -8.38 -73.70 44.12
N ASP A 98 -9.19 -74.66 43.67
CA ASP A 98 -10.55 -74.92 44.20
C ASP A 98 -10.49 -75.82 45.46
N THR A 99 -10.01 -75.27 46.57
CA THR A 99 -10.09 -75.90 47.90
C THR A 99 -10.53 -74.91 48.97
N ILE A 100 -10.95 -75.40 50.14
CA ILE A 100 -11.37 -74.55 51.28
C ILE A 100 -10.26 -73.61 51.79
N ASN A 101 -8.99 -73.88 51.47
CA ASN A 101 -7.84 -73.05 51.85
C ASN A 101 -7.24 -72.33 50.63
N ALA A 102 -8.09 -71.97 49.65
CA ALA A 102 -7.66 -71.19 48.50
C ALA A 102 -7.11 -69.83 48.93
N SER A 103 -6.28 -69.22 48.09
CA SER A 103 -5.85 -67.83 48.23
C SER A 103 -6.23 -67.07 46.98
N ILE A 104 -6.62 -65.81 47.14
CA ILE A 104 -6.93 -64.91 46.03
C ILE A 104 -5.68 -64.57 45.19
N LYS A 105 -5.90 -64.29 43.91
CA LYS A 105 -4.88 -63.87 42.92
C LYS A 105 -4.87 -62.37 42.66
N TYR A 106 -5.81 -61.64 43.26
CA TYR A 106 -5.89 -60.19 43.22
C TYR A 106 -5.57 -59.64 44.61
N ILE A 107 -5.37 -58.33 44.68
CA ILE A 107 -5.21 -57.59 45.93
C ILE A 107 -6.56 -56.95 46.21
N VAL A 108 -7.10 -57.10 47.42
CA VAL A 108 -8.27 -56.34 47.85
C VAL A 108 -7.86 -54.88 47.87
N LEU A 109 -8.61 -54.03 47.15
CA LEU A 109 -8.25 -52.63 46.99
C LEU A 109 -8.47 -51.86 48.29
N ASN A 110 -7.54 -50.94 48.55
CA ASN A 110 -7.54 -49.96 49.62
C ASN A 110 -6.82 -48.74 49.00
N THR A 111 -7.57 -47.71 48.62
CA THR A 111 -7.09 -46.60 47.78
C THR A 111 -6.28 -45.58 48.60
N ASP A 112 -6.82 -45.09 49.70
CA ASP A 112 -6.17 -44.13 50.60
C ASP A 112 -4.97 -44.71 51.38
N THR A 113 -4.84 -46.05 51.40
CA THR A 113 -3.84 -46.84 52.14
C THR A 113 -3.97 -46.77 53.67
N THR A 114 -5.01 -46.14 54.18
CA THR A 114 -5.34 -46.06 55.61
C THR A 114 -6.58 -46.89 55.90
N GLY A 115 -7.09 -46.87 57.14
CA GLY A 115 -8.35 -47.54 57.48
C GLY A 115 -8.55 -48.98 56.98
N TYR A 116 -9.71 -49.18 56.34
CA TYR A 116 -10.23 -50.46 55.86
C TYR A 116 -10.14 -50.56 54.33
N PRO A 117 -10.31 -51.74 53.72
CA PRO A 117 -10.37 -51.84 52.26
C PRO A 117 -11.66 -51.21 51.71
N ASN A 118 -11.62 -50.72 50.47
CA ASN A 118 -12.67 -49.90 49.83
C ASN A 118 -14.13 -50.44 49.89
N PHE A 119 -14.36 -51.71 50.19
CA PHE A 119 -15.73 -52.28 50.24
C PHE A 119 -16.38 -52.19 51.63
N ILE A 120 -15.65 -51.65 52.60
CA ILE A 120 -16.09 -51.39 53.99
C ILE A 120 -15.55 -50.03 54.44
N ASP A 121 -15.41 -49.10 53.52
CA ASP A 121 -14.82 -47.78 53.73
C ASP A 121 -15.67 -46.78 52.95
N ILE A 122 -16.33 -45.86 53.64
CA ILE A 122 -17.33 -44.99 52.99
C ILE A 122 -16.73 -43.77 52.27
N ASP A 123 -15.41 -43.58 52.34
CA ASP A 123 -14.62 -42.50 51.75
C ASP A 123 -13.29 -43.11 51.28
N ALA A 124 -13.35 -43.92 50.23
CA ALA A 124 -12.30 -44.90 49.90
C ALA A 124 -10.97 -44.25 49.51
N ASP A 125 -10.96 -43.03 48.97
CA ASP A 125 -9.75 -42.25 48.70
C ASP A 125 -9.43 -41.21 49.79
N GLY A 126 -10.30 -41.00 50.77
CA GLY A 126 -10.03 -40.20 51.96
C GLY A 126 -10.00 -38.69 51.69
N ASP A 127 -10.71 -38.24 50.67
CA ASP A 127 -10.76 -36.83 50.26
C ASP A 127 -11.81 -36.03 51.06
N GLY A 128 -12.69 -36.73 51.79
CA GLY A 128 -13.76 -36.19 52.63
C GLY A 128 -15.12 -36.10 51.94
N ILE A 129 -15.25 -36.65 50.73
CA ILE A 129 -16.51 -36.86 50.02
C ILE A 129 -16.84 -38.34 50.11
N VAL A 130 -18.06 -38.68 50.53
CA VAL A 130 -18.41 -40.10 50.67
C VAL A 130 -18.66 -40.78 49.31
N ASP A 131 -18.28 -42.05 49.21
CA ASP A 131 -18.40 -42.91 48.02
C ASP A 131 -19.82 -42.92 47.44
N ASN A 132 -20.86 -42.83 48.28
CA ASN A 132 -22.24 -42.74 47.82
C ASN A 132 -22.52 -41.52 46.92
N ILE A 133 -21.84 -40.40 47.21
CA ILE A 133 -21.91 -39.14 46.45
C ILE A 133 -21.07 -39.25 45.18
N GLU A 134 -19.87 -39.80 45.28
CA GLU A 134 -18.91 -39.96 44.17
C GLU A 134 -19.25 -41.10 43.21
N GLY A 135 -19.98 -42.10 43.67
CA GLY A 135 -20.52 -43.15 42.83
C GLY A 135 -21.56 -42.63 41.84
N GLN A 136 -22.13 -41.43 42.04
CA GLN A 136 -23.29 -40.93 41.28
C GLN A 136 -23.09 -39.51 40.73
N THR A 137 -23.50 -39.25 39.49
CA THR A 137 -23.53 -37.88 38.92
C THR A 137 -24.33 -36.90 39.78
N THR A 138 -23.86 -35.66 39.93
CA THR A 138 -24.54 -34.61 40.72
C THR A 138 -26.02 -34.43 40.37
N ALA A 139 -26.36 -34.43 39.07
CA ALA A 139 -27.72 -34.18 38.60
C ALA A 139 -28.72 -35.32 38.88
N ASN A 140 -28.24 -36.56 39.07
CA ASN A 140 -29.10 -37.74 39.27
C ASN A 140 -28.87 -38.42 40.62
N TYR A 141 -28.17 -37.77 41.54
CA TYR A 141 -27.92 -38.28 42.87
C TYR A 141 -29.22 -38.73 43.55
N LYS A 142 -29.16 -39.92 44.13
CA LYS A 142 -30.23 -40.50 44.91
C LYS A 142 -29.60 -41.03 46.19
N ALA A 143 -30.10 -40.63 47.35
CA ALA A 143 -29.65 -41.14 48.63
C ALA A 143 -30.17 -42.58 48.91
N PRO A 144 -29.48 -43.36 49.75
CA PRO A 144 -29.98 -44.63 50.27
C PRO A 144 -31.27 -44.41 51.05
N ASN A 145 -32.10 -45.44 51.16
CA ASN A 145 -33.37 -45.34 51.86
C ASN A 145 -33.40 -46.10 53.19
N GLY A 146 -32.29 -46.75 53.56
CA GLY A 146 -32.11 -47.50 54.79
C GLY A 146 -32.95 -48.78 54.82
N ILE A 147 -33.36 -49.29 53.66
CA ILE A 147 -34.07 -50.56 53.54
C ILE A 147 -33.27 -51.46 52.62
N VAL A 148 -32.52 -52.36 53.24
CA VAL A 148 -31.74 -53.42 52.62
C VAL A 148 -32.61 -54.60 52.20
N ASN A 149 -32.14 -55.38 51.23
CA ASN A 149 -32.79 -56.64 50.84
C ASN A 149 -32.12 -57.85 51.53
N ILE A 150 -32.50 -59.07 51.15
CA ILE A 150 -31.93 -60.29 51.77
C ILE A 150 -30.46 -60.56 51.42
N LEU A 151 -29.87 -59.74 50.56
CA LEU A 151 -28.48 -59.77 50.12
C LEU A 151 -27.74 -58.48 50.54
N GLY A 152 -28.26 -57.72 51.51
CA GLY A 152 -27.66 -56.49 52.04
C GLY A 152 -27.82 -55.23 51.18
N ILE A 153 -27.95 -55.36 49.86
CA ILE A 153 -28.08 -54.18 48.98
C ILE A 153 -29.32 -53.29 49.30
N ASP A 154 -29.11 -51.97 49.48
CA ASP A 154 -30.18 -50.98 49.66
C ASP A 154 -31.18 -51.00 48.49
N THR A 155 -32.47 -50.99 48.80
CA THR A 155 -33.55 -51.04 47.80
C THR A 155 -33.66 -49.79 46.91
N ALA A 156 -32.91 -48.73 47.22
CA ALA A 156 -32.69 -47.57 46.36
C ALA A 156 -31.82 -47.96 45.16
N TYR A 157 -30.92 -48.93 45.34
CA TYR A 157 -29.97 -49.40 44.34
C TYR A 157 -30.10 -50.92 44.10
N PRO A 158 -31.22 -51.45 43.57
CA PRO A 158 -31.42 -52.91 43.44
C PRO A 158 -30.41 -53.68 42.56
N LYS A 159 -29.43 -52.99 41.96
CA LYS A 159 -28.34 -53.54 41.14
C LYS A 159 -26.99 -52.85 41.46
N GLY A 160 -26.90 -52.24 42.64
CA GLY A 160 -25.87 -51.29 43.00
C GLY A 160 -25.87 -50.02 42.15
N ILE A 161 -25.04 -49.09 42.57
CA ILE A 161 -24.61 -47.90 41.84
C ILE A 161 -23.67 -48.36 40.72
N THR A 162 -23.61 -47.58 39.64
CA THR A 162 -22.53 -47.71 38.66
C THR A 162 -21.65 -46.51 38.90
N PRO A 163 -20.46 -46.70 39.46
CA PRO A 163 -19.58 -45.58 39.79
C PRO A 163 -19.42 -44.65 38.60
N THR A 164 -19.51 -43.35 38.91
CA THR A 164 -19.27 -42.30 37.93
C THR A 164 -17.77 -42.24 37.67
N ASN A 165 -17.39 -41.89 36.44
CA ASN A 165 -16.02 -41.59 36.08
C ASN A 165 -16.11 -40.34 35.19
N THR A 166 -15.73 -39.20 35.76
CA THR A 166 -16.01 -37.87 35.23
C THR A 166 -15.08 -37.54 34.06
N ASP A 167 -13.78 -37.79 34.21
CA ASP A 167 -12.76 -37.49 33.20
C ASP A 167 -12.56 -38.61 32.13
N ARG A 168 -13.10 -39.80 32.40
CA ARG A 168 -13.07 -41.05 31.60
C ARG A 168 -11.72 -41.75 31.55
N ASP A 169 -10.97 -41.70 32.63
CA ASP A 169 -9.74 -42.45 32.81
C ASP A 169 -10.00 -43.93 33.23
N ALA A 170 -9.12 -44.52 34.06
CA ALA A 170 -9.27 -45.88 34.56
C ALA A 170 -9.92 -45.98 35.95
N GLU A 171 -9.97 -44.90 36.72
CA GLU A 171 -10.34 -44.86 38.14
C GLU A 171 -11.69 -44.15 38.28
N PRO A 172 -12.76 -44.80 38.76
CA PRO A 172 -14.02 -44.09 39.02
C PRO A 172 -13.86 -43.09 40.16
N ASP A 173 -14.68 -42.03 40.16
CA ASP A 173 -14.58 -40.85 41.03
C ASP A 173 -14.33 -41.22 42.52
N TYR A 174 -15.09 -42.16 43.10
CA TYR A 174 -14.96 -42.57 44.52
C TYR A 174 -13.60 -43.16 44.94
N ILE A 175 -12.69 -43.39 44.00
CA ILE A 175 -11.33 -43.84 44.26
C ILE A 175 -10.29 -43.01 43.51
N ASP A 176 -10.70 -41.87 42.95
CA ASP A 176 -9.87 -40.98 42.16
C ASP A 176 -9.71 -39.65 42.90
N PHE A 177 -8.52 -39.43 43.46
CA PHE A 177 -8.17 -38.20 44.18
C PHE A 177 -8.37 -36.90 43.37
N ASN A 178 -8.58 -36.99 42.06
CA ASN A 178 -8.80 -35.86 41.17
C ASN A 178 -9.78 -36.25 40.04
N SER A 179 -11.07 -36.32 40.36
CA SER A 179 -12.14 -36.85 39.50
C SER A 179 -12.28 -36.15 38.13
N ASP A 180 -11.87 -34.89 38.01
CA ASP A 180 -11.94 -34.13 36.75
C ASP A 180 -10.58 -33.88 36.06
N ASN A 181 -9.50 -34.33 36.72
CA ASN A 181 -8.11 -34.23 36.31
C ASN A 181 -7.64 -32.79 36.01
N ASP A 182 -8.08 -31.84 36.83
CA ASP A 182 -7.67 -30.45 36.77
C ASP A 182 -6.40 -30.14 37.61
N ILE A 183 -6.13 -28.87 37.95
CA ILE A 183 -4.94 -28.48 38.73
C ILE A 183 -5.12 -28.59 40.25
N ARG A 184 -6.33 -28.88 40.75
CA ARG A 184 -6.63 -29.09 42.17
C ARG A 184 -7.21 -30.50 42.35
N ASP A 185 -6.94 -31.07 43.51
CA ASP A 185 -7.45 -32.38 43.91
C ASP A 185 -8.82 -32.22 44.60
N ASP A 186 -9.63 -33.27 44.63
CA ASP A 186 -11.04 -33.24 45.06
C ASP A 186 -11.19 -32.77 46.51
N ALA A 187 -10.28 -33.22 47.39
CA ALA A 187 -10.15 -32.77 48.78
C ALA A 187 -9.97 -31.24 48.94
N ILE A 188 -9.42 -30.56 47.92
CA ILE A 188 -9.32 -29.09 47.91
C ILE A 188 -10.64 -28.50 47.46
N GLU A 189 -11.20 -29.00 46.37
CA GLU A 189 -12.34 -28.37 45.69
C GLU A 189 -13.65 -28.56 46.43
N ALA A 190 -13.86 -29.72 47.06
CA ALA A 190 -14.99 -29.97 47.93
C ALA A 190 -15.02 -29.07 49.17
N TRP A 191 -13.85 -28.61 49.63
CA TRP A 191 -13.71 -27.93 50.92
C TRP A 191 -13.15 -26.49 50.83
N ASP A 192 -12.97 -25.93 49.64
CA ASP A 192 -12.62 -24.53 49.35
C ASP A 192 -13.90 -23.68 49.19
N LEU A 193 -14.53 -23.36 50.33
CA LEU A 193 -15.79 -22.63 50.43
C LEU A 193 -15.67 -21.15 50.02
N ASP A 194 -14.46 -20.58 50.03
CA ASP A 194 -14.22 -19.17 49.66
C ASP A 194 -13.56 -18.96 48.28
N ASN A 195 -13.22 -20.06 47.59
CA ASN A 195 -12.59 -20.13 46.27
C ASN A 195 -11.27 -19.33 46.22
N ASP A 196 -10.44 -19.47 47.25
CA ASP A 196 -9.08 -18.94 47.28
C ASP A 196 -7.99 -19.95 46.87
N GLY A 197 -8.38 -21.22 46.64
CA GLY A 197 -7.52 -22.32 46.26
C GLY A 197 -6.93 -23.09 47.44
N ILE A 198 -7.47 -22.90 48.65
CA ILE A 198 -7.05 -23.59 49.87
C ILE A 198 -8.29 -24.14 50.56
N ALA A 199 -8.30 -25.44 50.88
CA ALA A 199 -9.39 -26.03 51.65
C ALA A 199 -9.49 -25.43 53.06
N GLU A 200 -10.72 -25.12 53.50
CA GLU A 200 -11.00 -24.73 54.88
C GLU A 200 -11.03 -25.92 55.85
N THR A 201 -11.39 -27.10 55.34
CA THR A 201 -11.42 -28.35 56.10
C THR A 201 -10.23 -29.22 55.68
N THR A 202 -9.53 -29.81 56.66
CA THR A 202 -8.38 -30.68 56.42
C THR A 202 -8.43 -31.85 57.40
N PRO A 203 -7.94 -33.04 57.03
CA PRO A 203 -8.13 -34.25 57.83
C PRO A 203 -7.42 -34.16 59.19
N LEU A 204 -8.08 -34.70 60.23
CA LEU A 204 -7.58 -34.79 61.60
C LEU A 204 -6.72 -36.05 61.82
N ASN A 205 -6.78 -37.01 60.89
CA ASN A 205 -6.27 -38.38 61.00
C ASN A 205 -6.87 -39.11 62.21
N LEU A 206 -8.19 -38.96 62.39
CA LEU A 206 -8.98 -39.58 63.44
C LEU A 206 -10.28 -40.09 62.83
N ASP A 207 -10.71 -41.26 63.27
CA ASP A 207 -11.97 -41.89 62.88
C ASP A 207 -12.46 -42.66 64.12
N ILE A 208 -13.50 -42.14 64.78
CA ILE A 208 -13.95 -42.64 66.09
C ILE A 208 -14.84 -43.87 65.96
N ASP A 209 -15.77 -43.84 65.02
CA ASP A 209 -16.74 -44.89 64.71
C ASP A 209 -16.21 -45.94 63.74
N ASN A 210 -15.05 -45.71 63.14
CA ASN A 210 -14.34 -46.62 62.24
C ASN A 210 -15.11 -46.86 60.95
N ASP A 211 -15.77 -45.82 60.43
CA ASP A 211 -16.56 -45.90 59.21
C ASP A 211 -15.78 -45.55 57.93
N GLY A 212 -14.52 -45.13 58.07
CA GLY A 212 -13.65 -44.76 56.95
C GLY A 212 -13.57 -43.25 56.71
N LEU A 213 -14.55 -42.48 57.18
CA LEU A 213 -14.57 -41.03 57.03
C LEU A 213 -13.82 -40.33 58.19
N ASP A 214 -12.92 -39.41 57.87
CA ASP A 214 -12.19 -38.67 58.92
C ASP A 214 -13.10 -37.74 59.75
N ASP A 215 -12.89 -37.70 61.07
CA ASP A 215 -13.58 -36.85 62.05
C ASP A 215 -13.61 -35.35 61.66
N ALA A 216 -12.72 -34.88 60.77
CA ALA A 216 -12.73 -33.53 60.21
C ALA A 216 -13.93 -33.27 59.30
N TYR A 217 -14.34 -34.30 58.56
CA TYR A 217 -15.39 -34.28 57.54
C TYR A 217 -16.70 -34.85 58.09
N ASP A 218 -16.62 -35.73 59.09
CA ASP A 218 -17.76 -36.41 59.67
C ASP A 218 -18.63 -35.52 60.59
N ASN A 219 -19.92 -35.47 60.27
CA ASN A 219 -20.94 -34.75 61.03
C ASN A 219 -21.41 -35.52 62.28
N ASN A 220 -21.12 -36.81 62.39
CA ASN A 220 -21.53 -37.68 63.49
C ASN A 220 -20.58 -38.87 63.75
N THR A 221 -19.49 -38.58 64.47
CA THR A 221 -18.38 -39.47 64.89
C THR A 221 -18.76 -40.61 65.87
N ALA A 222 -19.95 -41.17 65.73
CA ALA A 222 -20.49 -42.17 66.64
C ALA A 222 -21.37 -43.22 65.95
N LEU A 223 -21.65 -43.08 64.65
CA LEU A 223 -22.41 -44.02 63.85
C LEU A 223 -21.88 -44.06 62.41
N VAL A 224 -21.53 -45.26 61.96
CA VAL A 224 -21.36 -45.59 60.54
C VAL A 224 -22.52 -45.03 59.73
N ASN A 225 -22.22 -44.15 58.78
CA ASN A 225 -23.23 -43.48 57.98
C ASN A 225 -22.77 -43.28 56.52
N PRO A 226 -23.23 -44.11 55.57
CA PRO A 226 -22.76 -44.09 54.17
C PRO A 226 -23.05 -42.81 53.38
N THR A 227 -23.67 -41.81 54.01
CA THR A 227 -23.96 -40.51 53.38
C THR A 227 -23.35 -39.34 54.10
N ASN A 228 -22.81 -39.52 55.31
CA ASN A 228 -22.47 -38.43 56.24
C ASN A 228 -23.60 -37.37 56.43
N ASN A 229 -24.87 -37.73 56.14
CA ASN A 229 -25.99 -36.79 56.01
C ASN A 229 -25.77 -35.63 55.01
N GLN A 230 -24.84 -35.79 54.07
CA GLN A 230 -24.53 -34.85 53.01
C GLN A 230 -25.24 -35.24 51.71
N VAL A 231 -25.37 -34.27 50.82
CA VAL A 231 -25.76 -34.46 49.42
C VAL A 231 -24.81 -33.65 48.54
N PRO A 232 -24.71 -33.93 47.22
CA PRO A 232 -23.77 -33.22 46.35
C PRO A 232 -23.86 -31.70 46.43
N THR A 233 -25.07 -31.13 46.64
CA THR A 233 -25.26 -29.66 46.70
C THR A 233 -24.73 -29.00 47.95
N ASP A 234 -24.23 -29.76 48.93
CA ASP A 234 -23.57 -29.22 50.10
C ASP A 234 -22.14 -28.77 49.80
N PHE A 235 -21.56 -29.22 48.68
CA PHE A 235 -20.22 -28.84 48.18
C PHE A 235 -20.25 -27.61 47.24
N PRO A 236 -19.14 -26.87 47.15
CA PRO A 236 -18.96 -25.72 46.24
C PRO A 236 -19.28 -25.99 44.76
N ASN A 237 -19.65 -24.91 44.06
CA ASN A 237 -19.84 -24.86 42.60
C ASN A 237 -19.50 -23.43 42.17
N ASN A 238 -18.21 -23.18 42.09
CA ASN A 238 -17.59 -21.90 41.84
C ASN A 238 -16.69 -21.90 40.58
N ASP A 239 -16.33 -23.07 40.04
CA ASP A 239 -15.40 -23.21 38.91
C ASP A 239 -16.03 -23.01 37.54
N ASP A 240 -17.21 -23.60 37.30
CA ASP A 240 -18.16 -23.13 36.29
C ASP A 240 -19.61 -23.03 36.85
N PRO A 241 -19.99 -21.89 37.45
CA PRO A 241 -21.32 -21.70 38.03
C PRO A 241 -22.49 -21.74 37.03
N ASP A 242 -22.20 -21.88 35.72
CA ASP A 242 -23.21 -22.10 34.69
C ASP A 242 -23.70 -23.56 34.63
N THR A 243 -22.99 -24.51 35.25
CA THR A 243 -23.42 -25.90 35.37
C THR A 243 -23.88 -26.23 36.80
N SER A 244 -24.50 -27.40 36.98
CA SER A 244 -24.93 -27.88 38.30
C SER A 244 -23.92 -28.81 38.96
N GLU A 245 -22.87 -29.19 38.23
CA GLU A 245 -21.80 -30.08 38.70
C GLU A 245 -21.05 -29.40 39.86
N ARG A 246 -20.33 -30.18 40.67
CA ARG A 246 -19.55 -29.64 41.79
C ARG A 246 -18.12 -29.42 41.34
N ASP A 247 -17.41 -28.57 42.08
CA ASP A 247 -16.07 -28.12 41.72
C ASP A 247 -15.12 -29.32 41.50
N TRP A 248 -15.10 -30.30 42.42
CA TRP A 248 -14.33 -31.55 42.30
C TRP A 248 -14.68 -32.45 41.08
N ARG A 249 -15.67 -32.08 40.27
CA ARG A 249 -16.06 -32.78 39.04
C ARG A 249 -16.08 -31.88 37.82
N GLU A 250 -15.59 -30.66 37.97
CA GLU A 250 -15.75 -29.61 36.99
C GLU A 250 -14.47 -28.82 36.79
N ILE A 251 -13.80 -29.13 35.67
CA ILE A 251 -12.58 -28.44 35.28
C ILE A 251 -12.80 -26.93 35.34
N ILE A 252 -11.87 -26.22 36.00
CA ILE A 252 -11.90 -24.77 36.08
C ILE A 252 -12.18 -24.13 34.71
N ALA A 253 -13.18 -23.24 34.65
CA ALA A 253 -13.53 -22.53 33.44
C ALA A 253 -12.43 -21.53 33.03
N ILE A 254 -11.49 -21.97 32.18
CA ILE A 254 -10.37 -21.15 31.69
C ILE A 254 -10.80 -20.28 30.50
N VAL A 255 -10.51 -18.98 30.59
CA VAL A 255 -10.59 -18.03 29.47
C VAL A 255 -9.17 -17.64 29.07
N VAL A 256 -8.88 -17.69 27.77
CA VAL A 256 -7.61 -17.22 27.22
C VAL A 256 -7.77 -15.77 26.77
N LEU A 257 -6.87 -14.90 27.22
CA LEU A 257 -6.77 -13.51 26.81
C LEU A 257 -5.45 -13.25 26.07
N ILE A 258 -5.44 -12.22 25.24
CA ILE A 258 -4.23 -11.69 24.61
C ILE A 258 -4.25 -10.18 24.72
N ASP A 259 -3.09 -9.58 24.96
CA ASP A 259 -2.94 -8.14 25.06
C ASP A 259 -2.88 -7.44 23.68
N ASN A 260 -2.83 -6.12 23.72
CA ASN A 260 -2.49 -5.28 22.57
C ASN A 260 -1.08 -4.73 22.80
N VAL A 261 -0.29 -4.68 21.74
CA VAL A 261 1.13 -4.30 21.80
C VAL A 261 1.39 -3.15 20.84
N SER A 262 2.23 -2.21 21.24
CA SER A 262 2.69 -1.11 20.39
C SER A 262 4.21 -1.04 20.42
N VAL A 263 4.84 -0.94 19.25
CA VAL A 263 6.30 -0.84 19.11
C VAL A 263 6.65 0.16 18.02
N ILE A 264 7.86 0.70 18.08
CA ILE A 264 8.47 1.39 16.93
C ILE A 264 8.81 0.34 15.88
N GLU A 265 8.72 0.72 14.61
CA GLU A 265 9.07 -0.14 13.49
C GLU A 265 10.50 -0.71 13.60
N GLY A 266 10.66 -1.94 13.12
CA GLY A 266 11.88 -2.74 13.27
C GLY A 266 12.03 -3.50 14.59
N GLU A 267 11.22 -3.21 15.62
CA GLU A 267 11.22 -3.93 16.90
C GLU A 267 10.20 -5.10 16.93
N ASP A 268 10.42 -6.04 17.84
CA ASP A 268 9.57 -7.24 17.97
C ASP A 268 8.30 -6.94 18.79
N LEU A 269 7.12 -7.25 18.22
CA LEU A 269 5.86 -7.25 18.96
C LEU A 269 5.73 -8.55 19.74
N GLU A 270 5.95 -8.48 21.04
CA GLU A 270 5.77 -9.59 21.97
C GLU A 270 4.39 -9.53 22.63
N PHE A 271 3.44 -10.30 22.09
CA PHE A 271 2.10 -10.42 22.67
C PHE A 271 2.12 -11.36 23.87
N THR A 272 1.46 -10.96 24.95
CA THR A 272 1.28 -11.77 26.16
C THR A 272 -0.05 -12.50 26.09
N ILE A 273 -0.01 -13.83 26.19
CA ILE A 273 -1.17 -14.69 26.31
C ILE A 273 -1.35 -15.02 27.79
N LEU A 274 -2.55 -14.81 28.32
CA LEU A 274 -2.90 -14.99 29.72
C LEU A 274 -4.02 -16.03 29.84
N LEU A 275 -3.89 -16.95 30.79
CA LEU A 275 -4.95 -17.85 31.21
C LEU A 275 -5.60 -17.29 32.48
N VAL A 276 -6.91 -17.08 32.46
CA VAL A 276 -7.64 -16.47 33.58
C VAL A 276 -8.91 -17.24 33.91
N LYS A 277 -9.40 -17.13 35.15
CA LYS A 277 -10.70 -17.69 35.53
C LYS A 277 -11.84 -16.95 34.81
N LYS A 278 -12.85 -17.67 34.33
CA LYS A 278 -14.07 -17.08 33.74
C LYS A 278 -14.79 -16.13 34.70
N THR A 279 -14.85 -16.49 35.98
CA THR A 279 -15.53 -15.75 37.04
C THR A 279 -14.77 -14.50 37.49
N ASP A 280 -13.43 -14.49 37.38
CA ASP A 280 -12.56 -13.34 37.67
C ASP A 280 -11.36 -13.30 36.71
N GLN A 281 -11.50 -12.53 35.63
CA GLN A 281 -10.46 -12.38 34.60
C GLN A 281 -9.20 -11.62 35.08
N SER A 282 -9.17 -11.14 36.33
CA SER A 282 -7.98 -10.53 36.92
C SER A 282 -7.05 -11.53 37.61
N LYS A 283 -7.55 -12.73 37.90
CA LYS A 283 -6.78 -13.83 38.50
C LYS A 283 -6.26 -14.75 37.42
N LEU A 284 -4.94 -14.96 37.44
CA LEU A 284 -4.28 -15.96 36.60
C LEU A 284 -4.59 -17.36 37.11
N ILE A 285 -4.70 -18.30 36.18
CA ILE A 285 -4.93 -19.72 36.47
C ILE A 285 -4.07 -20.59 35.56
N GLN A 286 -3.81 -21.81 35.98
CA GLN A 286 -3.07 -22.79 35.21
C GLN A 286 -4.02 -23.83 34.60
N SER A 287 -3.57 -24.52 33.57
CA SER A 287 -4.29 -25.67 32.99
C SER A 287 -3.47 -26.94 33.22
N ALA A 288 -4.09 -28.02 33.69
CA ALA A 288 -3.44 -29.33 33.84
C ALA A 288 -3.16 -30.01 32.49
N SER A 289 -3.89 -29.59 31.45
CA SER A 289 -3.71 -30.04 30.06
C SER A 289 -3.16 -28.93 29.15
N PRO A 290 -2.38 -29.25 28.11
CA PRO A 290 -1.81 -28.24 27.20
C PRO A 290 -2.90 -27.49 26.41
N ILE A 291 -2.77 -26.17 26.29
CA ILE A 291 -3.65 -25.34 25.46
C ILE A 291 -2.94 -25.04 24.14
N THR A 292 -3.55 -25.39 23.01
CA THR A 292 -2.96 -25.17 21.68
C THR A 292 -3.74 -24.11 20.91
N ILE A 293 -3.04 -23.09 20.43
CA ILE A 293 -3.58 -21.93 19.74
C ILE A 293 -2.93 -21.82 18.36
N LEU A 294 -3.73 -21.74 17.30
CA LEU A 294 -3.27 -21.47 15.94
C LEU A 294 -3.39 -19.97 15.65
N PHE A 295 -2.26 -19.29 15.57
CA PHE A 295 -2.17 -17.87 15.26
C PHE A 295 -2.11 -17.59 13.76
N SER A 296 -2.76 -16.49 13.37
CA SER A 296 -2.67 -15.87 12.04
C SER A 296 -2.79 -14.36 12.16
N THR A 297 -2.16 -13.61 11.26
CA THR A 297 -2.26 -12.15 11.19
C THR A 297 -3.21 -11.73 10.08
N LYS A 298 -3.85 -10.57 10.28
CA LYS A 298 -4.69 -9.90 9.30
C LYS A 298 -4.30 -8.42 9.26
N ASP A 299 -4.10 -7.90 8.06
CA ASP A 299 -3.83 -6.48 7.85
C ASP A 299 -4.98 -5.62 8.38
N GLY A 300 -4.63 -4.53 9.06
CA GLY A 300 -5.59 -3.61 9.64
C GLY A 300 -6.33 -4.17 10.86
N THR A 301 -7.27 -3.37 11.34
CA THR A 301 -8.32 -3.78 12.27
C THR A 301 -9.69 -3.57 11.62
N GLU A 302 -10.78 -3.94 12.28
CA GLU A 302 -12.12 -3.65 11.75
C GLU A 302 -12.45 -2.15 11.69
N THR A 303 -11.69 -1.32 12.41
CA THR A 303 -11.88 0.13 12.52
C THR A 303 -10.74 0.95 11.91
N ALA A 304 -9.70 0.31 11.38
CA ALA A 304 -8.55 1.02 10.81
C ALA A 304 -8.95 1.82 9.56
N GLU A 305 -8.50 3.07 9.49
CA GLU A 305 -8.62 3.90 8.28
C GLU A 305 -7.54 3.52 7.27
N GLN A 306 -7.72 3.89 5.99
CA GLN A 306 -6.90 3.40 4.87
C GLN A 306 -5.38 3.53 5.07
N TYR A 307 -4.91 4.58 5.74
CA TYR A 307 -3.49 4.88 5.97
C TYR A 307 -3.02 4.54 7.39
N ASN A 308 -3.82 3.78 8.14
CA ASN A 308 -3.47 3.25 9.47
C ASN A 308 -3.53 1.71 9.44
N ILE A 309 -3.39 1.11 8.26
CA ILE A 309 -3.45 -0.33 8.05
C ILE A 309 -2.03 -0.79 7.79
N ALA A 310 -1.49 -1.58 8.73
CA ALA A 310 -0.27 -2.32 8.48
C ALA A 310 -0.58 -3.48 7.53
N ILE A 311 0.16 -3.55 6.43
CA ILE A 311 0.08 -4.44 5.29
C ILE A 311 1.33 -5.33 5.23
N ALA A 312 1.14 -6.63 5.40
CA ALA A 312 2.22 -7.56 5.07
C ALA A 312 2.44 -7.69 3.55
N PRO A 313 3.70 -7.82 3.07
CA PRO A 313 4.91 -8.08 3.83
C PRO A 313 5.77 -6.82 4.07
N TYR A 314 5.18 -5.63 4.03
CA TYR A 314 5.94 -4.38 4.04
C TYR A 314 6.22 -3.93 5.48
N ASP A 315 5.20 -3.90 6.33
CA ASP A 315 5.32 -3.32 7.69
C ASP A 315 5.54 -4.40 8.75
N TYR A 316 5.14 -5.64 8.45
CA TYR A 316 5.36 -6.79 9.33
C TYR A 316 5.43 -8.13 8.60
N LYS A 317 6.00 -9.14 9.27
CA LYS A 317 6.05 -10.51 8.72
C LYS A 317 4.73 -11.24 8.91
N GLN A 318 4.05 -11.53 7.80
CA GLN A 318 2.78 -12.27 7.82
C GLN A 318 2.92 -13.64 8.49
N VAL A 319 1.95 -13.96 9.35
CA VAL A 319 1.74 -15.31 9.87
C VAL A 319 0.41 -15.83 9.33
N THR A 320 0.44 -16.91 8.56
CA THR A 320 -0.78 -17.52 8.00
C THR A 320 -1.34 -18.63 8.87
N SER A 321 -0.46 -19.39 9.53
CA SER A 321 -0.81 -20.42 10.51
C SER A 321 0.44 -20.82 11.30
N LYS A 322 0.50 -20.45 12.58
CA LYS A 322 1.59 -20.84 13.49
C LYS A 322 1.00 -21.30 14.81
N ALA A 323 1.32 -22.53 15.21
CA ALA A 323 0.88 -23.08 16.49
C ALA A 323 1.73 -22.53 17.65
N LEU A 324 1.06 -22.14 18.73
CA LEU A 324 1.62 -21.98 20.06
C LEU A 324 0.97 -23.03 20.97
N THR A 325 1.78 -23.74 21.74
CA THR A 325 1.28 -24.62 22.81
C THR A 325 1.71 -24.02 24.14
N ILE A 326 0.73 -23.74 24.98
CA ILE A 326 0.91 -23.39 26.38
C ILE A 326 1.02 -24.72 27.13
N ASP A 327 2.17 -24.96 27.73
CA ASP A 327 2.45 -26.21 28.44
C ASP A 327 1.57 -26.31 29.71
N PRO A 328 1.26 -27.52 30.19
CA PRO A 328 0.59 -27.72 31.47
C PRO A 328 1.25 -26.95 32.61
N PHE A 329 0.45 -26.55 33.59
CA PHE A 329 0.90 -25.85 34.80
C PHE A 329 1.61 -24.51 34.52
N THR A 330 1.27 -23.89 33.39
CA THR A 330 1.66 -22.51 33.06
C THR A 330 0.43 -21.63 32.91
N ASP A 331 0.55 -20.37 33.33
CA ASP A 331 -0.54 -19.39 33.34
C ASP A 331 -0.40 -18.31 32.26
N THR A 332 0.79 -18.23 31.66
CA THR A 332 1.18 -17.19 30.71
C THR A 332 2.12 -17.74 29.65
N ASN A 333 2.08 -17.14 28.46
CA ASN A 333 3.02 -17.43 27.38
C ASN A 333 3.17 -16.20 26.48
N THR A 334 4.17 -16.17 25.60
CA THR A 334 4.35 -15.04 24.68
C THR A 334 4.41 -15.46 23.22
N PHE A 335 3.91 -14.61 22.34
CA PHE A 335 3.93 -14.83 20.90
C PHE A 335 4.48 -13.62 20.17
N THR A 336 5.59 -13.81 19.47
CA THR A 336 6.29 -12.73 18.78
C THR A 336 5.89 -12.61 17.30
N ILE A 337 5.59 -11.38 16.87
CA ILE A 337 5.54 -10.95 15.48
C ILE A 337 6.68 -9.96 15.25
N ASN A 338 7.43 -10.11 14.16
CA ASN A 338 8.44 -9.12 13.79
C ASN A 338 7.79 -8.02 12.94
N SER A 339 7.95 -6.76 13.36
CA SER A 339 7.76 -5.61 12.47
C SER A 339 8.93 -5.49 11.50
N LEU A 340 8.80 -4.62 10.52
CA LEU A 340 9.80 -4.26 9.54
C LEU A 340 9.95 -2.73 9.58
N ASP A 341 11.17 -2.27 9.37
CA ASP A 341 11.56 -0.86 9.40
C ASP A 341 11.93 -0.44 7.98
N ASP A 342 11.48 0.74 7.56
CA ASP A 342 11.86 1.31 6.27
C ASP A 342 12.25 2.81 6.28
N LYS A 343 11.77 3.61 5.33
CA LYS A 343 12.08 5.04 5.18
C LYS A 343 10.87 5.84 4.66
N ILE A 344 9.72 5.21 4.59
CA ILE A 344 8.47 5.82 4.17
C ILE A 344 7.94 6.60 5.38
N ASP A 345 7.56 7.86 5.19
CA ASP A 345 6.79 8.58 6.23
C ASP A 345 5.37 8.04 6.26
N GLU A 346 4.97 7.50 7.40
CA GLU A 346 3.69 6.83 7.57
C GLU A 346 2.80 7.51 8.62
N LEU A 347 1.76 6.79 9.07
CA LEU A 347 1.03 7.11 10.29
C LEU A 347 1.18 5.88 11.20
N ASP A 348 0.85 6.00 12.48
CA ASP A 348 0.76 4.79 13.31
C ASP A 348 -0.21 3.76 12.68
N GLU A 349 0.32 2.60 12.35
CA GLU A 349 -0.39 1.56 11.62
C GLU A 349 -0.81 0.39 12.52
N LEU A 350 -1.88 -0.32 12.14
CA LEU A 350 -2.42 -1.40 12.96
C LEU A 350 -2.59 -2.69 12.15
N PHE A 351 -2.34 -3.83 12.81
CA PHE A 351 -2.75 -5.16 12.33
C PHE A 351 -3.41 -5.97 13.45
N THR A 352 -4.14 -7.01 13.07
CA THR A 352 -4.82 -7.91 14.01
C THR A 352 -4.10 -9.26 14.07
N LEU A 353 -3.75 -9.70 15.28
CA LEU A 353 -3.31 -11.07 15.57
C LEU A 353 -4.51 -11.90 16.04
N LYS A 354 -4.92 -12.89 15.25
CA LYS A 354 -6.02 -13.81 15.56
C LYS A 354 -5.49 -15.15 16.03
N GLY A 355 -6.01 -15.65 17.14
CA GLY A 355 -5.76 -17.00 17.64
C GLY A 355 -7.02 -17.85 17.62
N ASN A 356 -6.95 -19.05 17.05
CA ASN A 356 -8.00 -20.06 17.15
C ASN A 356 -7.53 -21.16 18.10
N ILE A 357 -8.24 -21.35 19.20
CA ILE A 357 -7.93 -22.32 20.24
C ILE A 357 -8.48 -23.67 19.81
N THR A 358 -7.59 -24.65 19.67
CA THR A 358 -7.93 -26.00 19.18
C THR A 358 -8.03 -27.04 20.29
N SER A 359 -7.62 -26.68 21.50
CA SER A 359 -7.81 -27.51 22.69
C SER A 359 -9.22 -27.29 23.25
N ASN A 360 -9.88 -28.35 23.71
CA ASN A 360 -11.28 -28.31 24.18
C ASN A 360 -11.38 -28.08 25.70
N ASN A 361 -10.38 -27.46 26.31
CA ASN A 361 -10.24 -27.22 27.76
C ASN A 361 -10.26 -25.71 28.09
N THR A 362 -10.94 -24.91 27.26
CA THR A 362 -11.10 -23.47 27.46
C THR A 362 -12.50 -23.06 27.03
N ILE A 363 -13.00 -21.97 27.58
CA ILE A 363 -14.37 -21.47 27.33
C ILE A 363 -14.47 -20.79 25.97
N ASN A 364 -13.50 -19.94 25.63
CA ASN A 364 -13.45 -19.27 24.34
C ASN A 364 -12.66 -20.11 23.34
N THR A 365 -13.14 -20.15 22.10
CA THR A 365 -12.44 -20.83 20.99
C THR A 365 -11.60 -19.88 20.15
N GLU A 366 -11.75 -18.56 20.34
CA GLU A 366 -11.05 -17.54 19.57
C GLU A 366 -10.55 -16.42 20.49
N ILE A 367 -9.41 -15.84 20.12
CA ILE A 367 -8.81 -14.65 20.74
C ILE A 367 -8.31 -13.69 19.66
N SER A 368 -8.20 -12.42 20.00
CA SER A 368 -7.68 -11.39 19.10
C SER A 368 -6.92 -10.32 19.86
N GLY A 369 -5.70 -10.03 19.41
CA GLY A 369 -4.86 -8.91 19.87
C GLY A 369 -4.59 -7.93 18.72
N VAL A 370 -4.26 -6.69 19.06
CA VAL A 370 -3.93 -5.62 18.10
C VAL A 370 -2.46 -5.26 18.24
N GLY A 371 -1.73 -5.33 17.14
CA GLY A 371 -0.37 -4.78 17.02
C GLY A 371 -0.44 -3.37 16.44
N THR A 372 0.22 -2.41 17.08
CA THR A 372 0.41 -1.04 16.57
C THR A 372 1.87 -0.83 16.23
N LEU A 373 2.14 -0.41 15.00
CA LEU A 373 3.44 0.01 14.51
C LEU A 373 3.50 1.53 14.58
N LEU A 374 4.51 2.06 15.26
CA LEU A 374 4.72 3.50 15.44
C LEU A 374 5.78 3.95 14.44
N ASP A 375 5.37 4.84 13.55
CA ASP A 375 6.22 5.52 12.56
C ASP A 375 7.29 6.36 13.27
N ASP A 376 8.56 6.23 12.85
CA ASP A 376 9.68 7.01 13.35
C ASP A 376 10.40 7.85 12.28
N GLU A 377 9.81 7.95 11.08
CA GLU A 377 10.23 8.85 10.03
C GLU A 377 9.75 10.30 10.27
N ASP A 378 10.63 11.26 9.94
CA ASP A 378 10.21 12.66 9.85
C ASP A 378 9.43 12.91 8.55
N VAL A 379 8.46 13.82 8.54
CA VAL A 379 7.75 14.20 7.29
C VAL A 379 8.71 14.65 6.16
N PRO A 380 8.48 14.26 4.90
CA PRO A 380 9.42 14.52 3.81
C PRO A 380 9.48 16.01 3.43
N SER A 381 10.68 16.46 3.06
CA SER A 381 10.88 17.74 2.38
C SER A 381 10.67 17.61 0.87
N ILE A 382 10.28 18.71 0.21
CA ILE A 382 9.98 18.73 -1.22
C ILE A 382 10.76 19.83 -1.95
N THR A 383 11.30 19.51 -3.10
CA THR A 383 12.11 20.41 -3.93
C THR A 383 11.74 20.30 -5.40
N MET A 384 11.98 21.35 -6.17
CA MET A 384 11.85 21.35 -7.63
C MET A 384 13.16 21.86 -8.27
N ASN A 385 13.53 21.37 -9.46
CA ASN A 385 14.70 21.91 -10.17
C ASN A 385 14.37 23.20 -10.93
N ASN A 386 15.41 24.01 -11.19
CA ASN A 386 15.40 24.95 -12.30
C ASN A 386 15.59 24.19 -13.61
N SER A 387 15.05 24.71 -14.70
CA SER A 387 15.16 24.13 -16.04
C SER A 387 15.78 25.13 -17.01
N THR A 388 16.38 24.64 -18.09
CA THR A 388 16.94 25.44 -19.17
C THR A 388 16.81 24.65 -20.47
N THR A 389 16.31 25.28 -21.53
CA THR A 389 16.14 24.65 -22.83
C THR A 389 16.26 25.68 -23.95
N ASP A 390 16.51 25.21 -25.17
CA ASP A 390 16.44 26.02 -26.38
C ASP A 390 14.96 26.34 -26.71
N GLU A 391 14.68 27.52 -27.27
CA GLU A 391 13.33 27.89 -27.72
C GLU A 391 12.72 26.84 -28.67
N GLY A 392 11.43 26.55 -28.48
CA GLY A 392 10.70 25.49 -29.17
C GLY A 392 10.76 24.11 -28.51
N ASP A 393 11.70 23.87 -27.57
CA ASP A 393 11.72 22.66 -26.74
C ASP A 393 10.99 22.87 -25.40
N ASP A 394 10.51 21.79 -24.79
CA ASP A 394 9.79 21.82 -23.52
C ASP A 394 10.74 22.08 -22.33
N LEU A 395 10.39 23.01 -21.44
CA LEU A 395 11.04 23.14 -20.14
C LEU A 395 10.62 21.99 -19.21
N GLU A 396 11.52 21.03 -18.99
CA GLU A 396 11.28 19.90 -18.08
C GLU A 396 11.58 20.27 -16.61
N HIS A 397 10.56 20.17 -15.77
CA HIS A 397 10.67 20.27 -14.32
C HIS A 397 10.37 18.93 -13.66
N LYS A 398 11.12 18.65 -12.62
CA LYS A 398 11.06 17.50 -11.73
C LYS A 398 10.88 18.00 -10.31
N VAL A 399 9.83 17.51 -9.66
CA VAL A 399 9.60 17.67 -8.23
C VAL A 399 10.06 16.40 -7.53
N THR A 400 10.80 16.53 -6.43
CA THR A 400 11.42 15.42 -5.71
C THR A 400 11.23 15.56 -4.20
N LEU A 401 10.89 14.44 -3.54
CA LEU A 401 10.83 14.28 -2.09
C LEU A 401 12.16 13.79 -1.51
N SER A 402 12.46 14.12 -0.26
CA SER A 402 13.68 13.62 0.42
C SER A 402 13.65 12.12 0.71
N HIS A 403 12.46 11.55 0.91
CA HIS A 403 12.18 10.12 1.08
C HIS A 403 10.66 9.90 0.79
N PRO A 404 10.21 8.65 0.58
CA PRO A 404 8.80 8.36 0.26
C PRO A 404 7.83 8.69 1.39
N SER A 405 6.54 8.69 1.06
CA SER A 405 5.41 8.88 1.98
C SER A 405 4.29 7.90 1.64
N SER A 406 3.63 7.34 2.65
CA SER A 406 2.49 6.41 2.49
C SER A 406 1.19 7.13 2.12
N ARG A 407 1.24 8.47 2.05
CA ARG A 407 0.11 9.33 1.66
C ARG A 407 0.43 10.13 0.40
N PRO A 408 -0.56 10.39 -0.48
CA PRO A 408 -0.36 11.16 -1.70
C PRO A 408 -0.06 12.63 -1.39
N ILE A 409 0.84 13.23 -2.17
CA ILE A 409 1.23 14.63 -2.05
C ILE A 409 0.73 15.41 -3.26
N TYR A 410 -0.15 16.38 -3.01
CA TYR A 410 -0.76 17.22 -4.03
C TYR A 410 -0.04 18.57 -4.12
N ILE A 411 0.31 18.98 -5.34
CA ILE A 411 1.08 20.19 -5.62
C ILE A 411 0.42 20.94 -6.77
N ASP A 412 0.00 22.18 -6.55
CA ASP A 412 -0.50 23.05 -7.62
C ASP A 412 0.66 23.84 -8.23
N ILE A 413 0.98 23.54 -9.49
CA ILE A 413 2.01 24.21 -10.28
C ILE A 413 1.38 25.33 -11.10
N HIS A 414 1.99 26.51 -11.07
CA HIS A 414 1.64 27.62 -11.95
C HIS A 414 2.88 28.38 -12.42
N THR A 415 2.78 28.99 -13.59
CA THR A 415 3.81 29.88 -14.15
C THR A 415 3.39 31.34 -14.05
N THR A 416 4.36 32.23 -13.93
CA THR A 416 4.16 33.68 -14.13
C THR A 416 5.30 34.25 -14.95
N ASP A 417 5.00 35.25 -15.75
CA ASP A 417 5.97 35.92 -16.64
C ASP A 417 7.22 36.39 -15.88
N GLY A 418 8.37 36.26 -16.54
CA GLY A 418 9.65 36.81 -16.11
C GLY A 418 10.10 37.86 -17.12
N THR A 419 11.18 37.58 -17.85
CA THR A 419 11.49 38.33 -19.09
C THR A 419 10.71 37.75 -20.27
N ALA A 420 10.57 36.42 -20.31
CA ALA A 420 9.65 35.73 -21.21
C ALA A 420 8.19 35.96 -20.77
N ILE A 421 7.33 36.23 -21.74
CA ILE A 421 5.92 36.54 -21.62
C ILE A 421 5.06 35.52 -22.37
N SER A 422 3.83 35.31 -21.87
CA SER A 422 2.86 34.43 -22.51
C SER A 422 1.75 35.23 -23.20
N PRO A 423 1.33 34.86 -24.42
CA PRO A 423 1.65 33.63 -25.15
C PRO A 423 2.80 33.72 -26.16
N GLU A 424 3.61 34.79 -26.15
CA GLU A 424 4.66 34.99 -27.15
C GLU A 424 5.77 33.93 -27.04
N ASP A 425 6.36 33.74 -25.86
CA ASP A 425 7.58 32.91 -25.71
C ASP A 425 7.25 31.53 -25.12
N TYR A 426 6.15 31.42 -24.37
CA TYR A 426 5.73 30.17 -23.75
C TYR A 426 4.22 30.06 -23.52
N GLN A 427 3.77 28.82 -23.34
CA GLN A 427 2.39 28.55 -22.94
C GLN A 427 2.24 28.67 -21.41
N SER A 428 1.43 29.62 -20.94
CA SER A 428 1.03 29.71 -19.53
C SER A 428 0.54 28.35 -19.02
N PHE A 429 1.11 27.89 -17.91
CA PHE A 429 0.91 26.55 -17.39
C PHE A 429 0.24 26.58 -16.02
N TYR A 430 -0.78 25.74 -15.84
CA TYR A 430 -1.40 25.45 -14.55
C TYR A 430 -1.73 23.95 -14.49
N LYS A 431 -1.23 23.25 -13.47
CA LYS A 431 -1.51 21.82 -13.28
C LYS A 431 -1.39 21.42 -11.82
N SER A 432 -2.37 20.68 -11.33
CA SER A 432 -2.27 19.94 -10.07
C SER A 432 -1.48 18.64 -10.34
N LEU A 433 -0.29 18.54 -9.77
CA LEU A 433 0.58 17.37 -9.80
C LEU A 433 0.33 16.51 -8.55
N THR A 434 0.53 15.20 -8.68
CA THR A 434 0.48 14.26 -7.56
C THR A 434 1.74 13.42 -7.56
N ILE A 435 2.41 13.37 -6.42
CA ILE A 435 3.34 12.27 -6.11
C ILE A 435 2.50 11.25 -5.35
N THR A 436 2.30 10.08 -5.93
CA THR A 436 1.42 9.07 -5.36
C THR A 436 2.05 8.45 -4.12
N GLU A 437 1.21 7.97 -3.22
CA GLU A 437 1.59 7.16 -2.08
C GLU A 437 2.49 5.97 -2.47
N THR A 438 3.29 5.52 -1.50
CA THR A 438 4.12 4.32 -1.56
C THR A 438 3.87 3.48 -0.32
N THR A 439 3.62 2.18 -0.49
CA THR A 439 3.64 1.19 0.60
C THR A 439 4.72 0.12 0.37
N ASP A 440 5.37 0.10 -0.81
CA ASP A 440 6.45 -0.86 -1.11
C ASP A 440 7.79 -0.14 -1.09
N PRO A 441 8.64 -0.34 -0.07
CA PRO A 441 9.93 0.34 0.04
C PRO A 441 10.89 0.01 -1.12
N ASN A 442 10.67 -1.11 -1.84
CA ASN A 442 11.50 -1.48 -3.00
C ASN A 442 11.07 -0.80 -4.31
N ASN A 443 9.90 -0.17 -4.33
CA ASN A 443 9.36 0.52 -5.50
C ASN A 443 8.79 1.89 -5.10
N ALA A 444 9.59 2.64 -4.35
CA ALA A 444 9.20 3.93 -3.81
C ALA A 444 9.03 5.00 -4.88
N ASN A 445 7.92 5.74 -4.79
CA ASN A 445 7.68 6.93 -5.59
C ASN A 445 8.10 8.18 -4.81
N THR A 446 9.13 8.86 -5.30
CA THR A 446 9.66 10.09 -4.68
C THR A 446 9.73 11.26 -5.64
N GLU A 447 9.30 11.09 -6.89
CA GLU A 447 9.43 12.14 -7.90
C GLU A 447 8.26 12.18 -8.89
N SER A 448 8.03 13.36 -9.46
CA SER A 448 7.07 13.55 -10.54
C SER A 448 7.53 14.66 -11.46
N THR A 449 7.29 14.52 -12.76
CA THR A 449 7.77 15.45 -13.79
C THR A 449 6.61 16.11 -14.54
N PHE A 450 6.88 17.31 -15.06
CA PHE A 450 5.98 18.03 -15.94
C PHE A 450 6.78 18.92 -16.90
N ASN A 451 6.16 19.23 -18.03
CA ASN A 451 6.76 20.04 -19.08
C ASN A 451 5.96 21.31 -19.29
N ILE A 452 6.66 22.42 -19.54
CA ILE A 452 6.07 23.69 -19.97
C ILE A 452 6.52 23.94 -21.42
N PRO A 453 5.59 23.95 -22.39
CA PRO A 453 5.94 24.23 -23.78
C PRO A 453 6.44 25.66 -23.98
N THR A 454 7.56 25.79 -24.69
CA THR A 454 8.07 27.07 -25.21
C THR A 454 7.73 27.20 -26.70
N PHE A 455 7.77 28.42 -27.22
CA PHE A 455 7.56 28.68 -28.64
C PHE A 455 8.89 29.03 -29.29
N ILE A 456 8.99 28.69 -30.58
CA ILE A 456 10.10 29.09 -31.44
C ILE A 456 9.63 30.24 -32.31
N ASP A 457 10.48 31.24 -32.49
CA ASP A 457 10.23 32.30 -33.45
C ASP A 457 11.46 32.62 -34.32
N ASN A 458 11.39 33.76 -35.02
CA ASN A 458 12.48 34.24 -35.86
C ASN A 458 12.91 35.66 -35.42
N ILE A 459 13.02 35.85 -34.11
CA ILE A 459 13.49 37.05 -33.44
C ILE A 459 14.85 36.75 -32.78
N ASN A 460 15.90 37.49 -33.15
CA ASN A 460 17.16 37.45 -32.40
C ASN A 460 17.02 38.29 -31.13
N GLU A 461 17.19 37.68 -29.96
CA GLU A 461 16.93 38.28 -28.65
C GLU A 461 17.78 37.65 -27.52
N PRO A 462 17.87 38.25 -26.31
CA PRO A 462 18.67 37.66 -25.24
C PRO A 462 17.94 36.48 -24.58
N ASP A 463 18.69 35.53 -24.00
CA ASP A 463 18.11 34.46 -23.17
C ASP A 463 17.12 35.00 -22.13
N GLU A 464 15.99 34.31 -22.01
CA GLU A 464 14.87 34.75 -21.19
C GLU A 464 14.54 33.75 -20.07
N PHE A 465 13.71 34.15 -19.12
CA PHE A 465 13.24 33.24 -18.08
C PHE A 465 11.77 33.45 -17.71
N ILE A 466 11.16 32.37 -17.22
CA ILE A 466 9.85 32.33 -16.57
C ILE A 466 10.00 31.97 -15.09
N ASN A 467 9.04 32.38 -14.27
CA ASN A 467 8.93 31.92 -12.88
C ASN A 467 7.98 30.72 -12.80
N VAL A 468 8.42 29.66 -12.12
CA VAL A 468 7.65 28.42 -11.92
C VAL A 468 7.46 28.20 -10.42
N VAL A 469 6.21 28.21 -9.97
CA VAL A 469 5.86 28.15 -8.55
C VAL A 469 4.97 26.95 -8.30
N GLY A 470 5.42 26.07 -7.40
CA GLY A 470 4.61 25.01 -6.82
C GLY A 470 4.09 25.38 -5.44
N VAL A 471 2.82 25.10 -5.18
CA VAL A 471 2.18 25.25 -3.86
C VAL A 471 1.69 23.89 -3.40
N VAL A 472 2.21 23.41 -2.27
CA VAL A 472 1.78 22.15 -1.68
C VAL A 472 0.39 22.31 -1.06
N ALA A 473 -0.54 21.44 -1.42
CA ALA A 473 -1.89 21.38 -0.84
C ALA A 473 -2.00 20.36 0.31
N SER A 474 -1.08 19.39 0.41
CA SER A 474 -1.01 18.40 1.48
C SER A 474 -0.38 18.98 2.77
N ALA A 475 -0.84 18.51 3.94
CA ALA A 475 -0.39 19.03 5.25
C ALA A 475 0.85 18.31 5.83
N HIS A 476 1.19 17.14 5.30
CA HIS A 476 2.26 16.25 5.79
C HIS A 476 3.55 16.41 4.96
N ILE A 477 4.02 17.66 4.85
CA ILE A 477 5.27 18.00 4.16
C ILE A 477 6.06 18.95 5.04
N GLY A 478 7.36 18.66 5.17
CA GLY A 478 8.32 19.49 5.87
C GLY A 478 8.76 20.72 5.06
N ALA A 479 10.07 20.87 4.87
CA ALA A 479 10.63 22.01 4.16
C ALA A 479 10.24 22.00 2.67
N GLN A 480 9.93 23.18 2.10
CA GLN A 480 9.47 23.33 0.72
C GLN A 480 10.37 24.29 -0.07
N ASP A 481 10.88 23.85 -1.21
CA ASP A 481 11.68 24.65 -2.15
C ASP A 481 11.14 24.51 -3.58
N LEU A 482 9.98 25.15 -3.80
CA LEU A 482 9.16 25.02 -5.02
C LEU A 482 9.02 26.31 -5.84
N THR A 483 9.82 27.34 -5.54
CA THR A 483 9.91 28.55 -6.38
C THR A 483 11.19 28.48 -7.21
N LYS A 484 11.03 28.24 -8.52
CA LYS A 484 12.12 27.98 -9.47
C LYS A 484 11.94 28.80 -10.74
N THR A 485 12.95 28.73 -11.60
CA THR A 485 12.93 29.39 -12.91
C THR A 485 13.08 28.37 -14.03
N GLY A 486 12.48 28.66 -15.18
CA GLY A 486 12.79 28.02 -16.45
C GLY A 486 13.44 29.04 -17.37
N THR A 487 14.59 28.73 -17.94
CA THR A 487 15.33 29.61 -18.86
C THR A 487 15.18 29.15 -20.30
N ILE A 488 14.77 30.04 -21.18
CA ILE A 488 14.60 29.81 -22.62
C ILE A 488 15.81 30.44 -23.31
N LEU A 489 16.60 29.62 -24.00
CA LEU A 489 17.80 30.05 -24.72
C LEU A 489 17.41 30.43 -26.14
N ASP A 490 17.83 31.62 -26.58
CA ASP A 490 17.65 32.06 -27.96
C ASP A 490 18.55 31.22 -28.88
N ILE A 491 17.98 30.68 -29.97
CA ILE A 491 18.73 29.95 -30.99
C ILE A 491 18.85 30.72 -32.30
N ASN A 492 18.29 31.93 -32.37
CA ASN A 492 18.33 32.77 -33.54
C ASN A 492 19.75 33.35 -33.76
N PRO A 493 20.27 33.33 -35.01
CA PRO A 493 21.55 33.95 -35.32
C PRO A 493 21.45 35.48 -35.44
N ASP A 494 22.59 36.17 -35.40
CA ASP A 494 22.65 37.60 -35.71
C ASP A 494 22.05 37.90 -37.11
N PRO A 495 21.16 38.91 -37.24
CA PRO A 495 20.47 39.20 -38.48
C PRO A 495 21.37 39.64 -39.62
N LYS A 496 20.97 39.32 -40.86
CA LYS A 496 21.61 39.79 -42.09
C LYS A 496 20.79 40.91 -42.71
N VAL A 497 21.40 42.07 -42.89
CA VAL A 497 20.79 43.21 -43.60
C VAL A 497 20.91 43.00 -45.10
N ILE A 498 19.80 43.15 -45.83
CA ILE A 498 19.76 43.15 -47.29
C ILE A 498 19.05 44.39 -47.80
N ILE A 499 19.33 44.76 -49.05
CA ILE A 499 18.65 45.83 -49.77
C ILE A 499 18.27 45.31 -51.15
N ASP A 500 17.09 45.68 -51.64
CA ASP A 500 16.60 45.30 -52.95
C ASP A 500 17.21 46.16 -54.09
N ASN A 501 17.01 45.69 -55.32
CA ASN A 501 17.30 46.46 -56.52
C ASN A 501 15.99 46.98 -57.11
N VAL A 502 15.98 48.24 -57.52
CA VAL A 502 14.77 48.94 -57.96
C VAL A 502 14.98 49.49 -59.36
N THR A 503 13.96 49.43 -60.21
CA THR A 503 14.01 50.02 -61.56
C THR A 503 12.80 50.92 -61.76
N VAL A 504 13.04 52.16 -62.19
CA VAL A 504 11.98 53.11 -62.52
C VAL A 504 12.26 53.82 -63.83
N ILE A 505 11.21 54.46 -64.34
CA ILE A 505 11.35 55.48 -65.38
C ILE A 505 11.73 56.79 -64.67
N GLU A 506 12.58 57.61 -65.29
CA GLU A 506 12.91 58.95 -64.82
C GLU A 506 11.64 59.77 -64.45
N GLY A 507 11.76 60.71 -63.51
CA GLY A 507 10.64 61.41 -62.88
C GLY A 507 9.80 60.62 -61.87
N ARG A 508 10.05 59.31 -61.68
CA ARG A 508 9.44 58.50 -60.61
C ARG A 508 10.37 58.39 -59.39
N THR A 509 9.93 57.68 -58.36
CA THR A 509 10.73 57.50 -57.14
C THR A 509 11.25 56.07 -57.08
N LEU A 510 12.57 55.93 -56.92
CA LEU A 510 13.20 54.68 -56.53
C LEU A 510 12.88 54.45 -55.05
N THR A 511 12.04 53.47 -54.73
CA THR A 511 11.73 53.09 -53.34
C THR A 511 12.45 51.79 -53.01
N PHE A 512 13.58 51.91 -52.32
CA PHE A 512 14.37 50.78 -51.84
C PHE A 512 13.80 50.22 -50.55
N THR A 513 13.90 48.92 -50.36
CA THR A 513 13.52 48.21 -49.13
C THR A 513 14.77 47.63 -48.48
N VAL A 514 15.13 48.13 -47.30
CA VAL A 514 16.21 47.57 -46.47
C VAL A 514 15.57 46.62 -45.47
N SER A 515 15.94 45.34 -45.49
CA SER A 515 15.28 44.27 -44.71
C SER A 515 16.28 43.47 -43.88
N LEU A 516 15.79 42.88 -42.79
CA LEU A 516 16.49 41.87 -42.00
C LEU A 516 16.03 40.49 -42.43
N VAL A 517 16.99 39.60 -42.70
CA VAL A 517 16.74 38.19 -43.00
C VAL A 517 17.62 37.31 -42.14
N ASN A 518 17.13 36.12 -41.84
CA ASN A 518 17.91 35.09 -41.18
C ASN A 518 19.02 34.62 -42.14
N PRO A 519 20.31 34.69 -41.77
CA PRO A 519 21.43 34.34 -42.65
C PRO A 519 21.42 32.89 -43.12
N ASP A 520 20.78 31.98 -42.38
CA ASP A 520 20.75 30.55 -42.67
C ASP A 520 19.57 30.15 -43.57
N THR A 521 18.46 30.89 -43.51
CA THR A 521 17.22 30.57 -44.25
C THR A 521 16.81 31.61 -45.29
N ASP A 522 17.40 32.82 -45.25
CA ASP A 522 16.99 34.03 -45.97
C ASP A 522 15.52 34.45 -45.75
N GLU A 523 14.83 33.91 -44.74
CA GLU A 523 13.47 34.30 -44.35
C GLU A 523 13.47 35.61 -43.54
N PRO A 524 12.41 36.44 -43.59
CA PRO A 524 12.32 37.68 -42.82
C PRO A 524 12.44 37.44 -41.32
N MET A 525 13.30 38.20 -40.64
CA MET A 525 13.54 38.09 -39.20
C MET A 525 13.45 39.42 -38.49
N GLN A 526 13.30 39.39 -37.17
CA GLN A 526 13.31 40.56 -36.31
C GLN A 526 14.54 40.57 -35.40
N ASN A 527 14.78 41.71 -34.75
CA ASN A 527 15.86 41.85 -33.77
C ASN A 527 15.34 42.67 -32.58
N TYR A 528 15.68 42.26 -31.36
CA TYR A 528 15.23 42.92 -30.12
C TYR A 528 15.76 44.36 -29.97
N LEU A 529 16.85 44.70 -30.67
CA LEU A 529 17.42 46.04 -30.75
C LEU A 529 17.30 46.63 -32.16
N PRO A 530 17.22 47.97 -32.30
CA PRO A 530 17.23 48.59 -33.62
C PRO A 530 18.57 48.37 -34.34
N ILE A 531 18.51 48.13 -35.65
CA ILE A 531 19.68 48.03 -36.53
C ILE A 531 19.90 49.36 -37.25
N ASN A 532 20.93 50.09 -36.86
CA ASN A 532 21.29 51.42 -37.35
C ASN A 532 22.28 51.35 -38.52
N PHE A 533 22.10 52.23 -39.51
CA PHE A 533 22.96 52.38 -40.68
C PHE A 533 22.93 53.81 -41.25
N ASN A 534 23.96 54.19 -41.99
CA ASN A 534 23.98 55.39 -42.82
C ASN A 534 23.57 55.01 -44.25
N LEU A 535 22.79 55.86 -44.89
CA LEU A 535 22.38 55.74 -46.28
C LEU A 535 23.03 56.86 -47.09
N GLU A 536 23.68 56.51 -48.19
CA GLU A 536 24.27 57.45 -49.13
C GLU A 536 24.01 56.99 -50.57
N THR A 537 23.58 57.92 -51.43
CA THR A 537 23.51 57.64 -52.87
C THR A 537 24.88 57.81 -53.52
N VAL A 538 25.29 56.84 -54.33
CA VAL A 538 26.56 56.83 -55.04
C VAL A 538 26.31 56.76 -56.55
N ASN A 539 26.93 57.68 -57.29
CA ASN A 539 26.90 57.70 -58.75
C ASN A 539 27.56 56.43 -59.33
N GLU A 540 26.94 55.82 -60.34
CA GLU A 540 27.59 54.86 -61.22
C GLU A 540 27.63 55.39 -62.65
N THR A 541 26.59 55.15 -63.44
CA THR A 541 26.42 55.77 -64.75
C THR A 541 25.48 56.97 -64.69
N ALA A 542 24.54 56.98 -63.74
CA ALA A 542 23.76 58.16 -63.39
C ALA A 542 24.58 59.12 -62.51
N SER A 543 24.39 60.42 -62.73
CA SER A 543 25.02 61.53 -62.02
C SER A 543 24.04 62.23 -61.07
N ASP A 544 24.57 62.68 -59.93
CA ASP A 544 23.81 63.44 -58.95
C ASP A 544 23.40 64.81 -59.49
N LEU A 545 22.18 65.25 -59.15
CA LEU A 545 21.56 66.51 -59.59
C LEU A 545 21.21 66.61 -61.08
N GLU A 546 21.71 65.70 -61.91
CA GLU A 546 21.30 65.51 -63.30
C GLU A 546 20.17 64.47 -63.35
N ASP A 547 20.41 63.27 -62.81
CA ASP A 547 19.49 62.12 -62.98
C ASP A 547 18.68 61.81 -61.71
N TYR A 548 19.21 62.16 -60.54
CA TYR A 548 18.53 61.95 -59.26
C TYR A 548 18.94 62.94 -58.18
N ASN A 549 18.08 63.07 -57.16
CA ASN A 549 18.38 63.86 -55.97
C ASN A 549 19.27 63.07 -55.01
N PRO A 550 20.51 63.52 -54.72
CA PRO A 550 21.39 62.80 -53.80
C PRO A 550 20.80 62.77 -52.39
N GLU A 551 20.92 61.62 -51.74
CA GLU A 551 20.42 61.38 -50.39
C GLU A 551 21.59 61.01 -49.47
N PHE A 552 21.64 61.63 -48.29
CA PHE A 552 22.55 61.26 -47.21
C PHE A 552 21.79 61.36 -45.88
N THR A 553 21.52 60.23 -45.25
CA THR A 553 20.74 60.21 -44.01
C THR A 553 21.15 59.07 -43.09
N VAL A 554 20.90 59.25 -41.80
CA VAL A 554 20.99 58.16 -40.82
C VAL A 554 19.62 57.50 -40.73
N ALA A 555 19.59 56.19 -40.83
CA ALA A 555 18.38 55.39 -40.76
C ALA A 555 18.58 54.18 -39.84
N TYR A 556 17.47 53.52 -39.50
CA TYR A 556 17.50 52.31 -38.72
C TYR A 556 16.25 51.48 -39.00
N ILE A 557 16.38 50.16 -38.92
CA ILE A 557 15.23 49.26 -38.77
C ILE A 557 14.90 49.23 -37.26
N PRO A 558 13.69 49.65 -36.83
CA PRO A 558 13.32 49.63 -35.42
C PRO A 558 13.39 48.22 -34.80
N ALA A 559 13.52 48.15 -33.48
CA ALA A 559 13.39 46.86 -32.78
C ALA A 559 12.03 46.22 -33.10
N PHE A 560 12.02 44.90 -33.26
CA PHE A 560 10.85 44.10 -33.62
C PHE A 560 10.20 44.46 -34.97
N GLU A 561 10.90 45.15 -35.87
CA GLU A 561 10.49 45.37 -37.26
C GLU A 561 11.43 44.62 -38.22
N THR A 562 10.92 44.21 -39.38
CA THR A 562 11.70 43.42 -40.35
C THR A 562 12.32 44.26 -41.45
N SER A 563 11.83 45.47 -41.71
CA SER A 563 12.33 46.32 -42.80
C SER A 563 11.96 47.79 -42.65
N ILE A 564 12.62 48.63 -43.44
CA ILE A 564 12.22 50.01 -43.74
C ILE A 564 12.32 50.28 -45.24
N THR A 565 11.65 51.34 -45.69
CA THR A 565 11.77 51.83 -47.07
C THR A 565 12.52 53.15 -47.14
N GLN A 566 13.40 53.31 -48.12
CA GLN A 566 14.07 54.56 -48.46
C GLN A 566 13.69 55.01 -49.87
N ASP A 567 13.18 56.23 -49.99
CA ASP A 567 12.87 56.86 -51.26
C ASP A 567 14.05 57.68 -51.77
N VAL A 568 14.40 57.52 -53.05
CA VAL A 568 15.32 58.38 -53.81
C VAL A 568 14.55 58.91 -55.03
N ARG A 569 14.46 60.22 -55.17
CA ARG A 569 13.72 60.85 -56.28
C ARG A 569 14.60 60.94 -57.51
N THR A 570 14.11 60.43 -58.65
CA THR A 570 14.76 60.67 -59.95
C THR A 570 14.27 62.00 -60.52
N ILE A 571 15.09 62.61 -61.35
CA ILE A 571 14.79 63.84 -62.07
C ILE A 571 14.16 63.43 -63.42
N ASP A 572 13.25 64.24 -63.95
CA ASP A 572 12.65 64.07 -65.29
C ASP A 572 13.17 65.23 -66.11
N ASP A 573 13.86 64.98 -67.22
CA ASP A 573 14.40 66.05 -68.04
C ASP A 573 13.87 66.05 -69.49
N THR A 574 14.71 66.40 -70.48
CA THR A 574 14.33 66.38 -71.90
C THR A 574 15.42 65.77 -72.80
N ILE A 575 16.46 65.19 -72.19
CA ILE A 575 17.67 64.71 -72.84
C ILE A 575 17.52 63.21 -73.06
N ASN A 576 17.71 62.75 -74.30
CA ASN A 576 17.74 61.33 -74.56
C ASN A 576 19.08 60.75 -74.12
N GLU A 577 19.06 59.90 -73.11
CA GLU A 577 20.23 59.35 -72.41
C GLU A 577 20.09 57.83 -72.25
N ASP A 578 21.21 57.14 -72.07
CA ASP A 578 21.19 55.69 -71.93
C ASP A 578 20.51 55.28 -70.62
N THR A 579 20.11 54.01 -70.50
CA THR A 579 19.63 53.52 -69.19
C THR A 579 20.79 53.53 -68.21
N GLU A 580 20.58 54.20 -67.09
CA GLU A 580 21.62 54.47 -66.12
C GLU A 580 21.34 53.80 -64.78
N THR A 581 22.41 53.66 -63.99
CA THR A 581 22.34 53.12 -62.64
C THR A 581 22.96 54.07 -61.63
N MET A 582 22.39 54.03 -60.43
CA MET A 582 22.95 54.58 -59.21
C MET A 582 22.91 53.51 -58.12
N LEU A 583 23.74 53.64 -57.09
CA LEU A 583 23.71 52.75 -55.92
C LEU A 583 23.17 53.50 -54.71
N LEU A 584 22.25 52.87 -53.97
CA LEU A 584 22.01 53.23 -52.59
C LEU A 584 22.96 52.41 -51.70
N GLU A 585 24.00 53.06 -51.20
CA GLU A 585 24.93 52.50 -50.24
C GLU A 585 24.30 52.49 -48.84
N VAL A 586 24.36 51.33 -48.18
CA VAL A 586 23.97 51.14 -46.78
C VAL A 586 25.21 50.78 -45.98
N GLU A 587 25.70 51.72 -45.16
CA GLU A 587 26.79 51.51 -44.21
C GLU A 587 26.21 51.15 -42.83
N ILE A 588 26.23 49.86 -42.49
CA ILE A 588 25.76 49.32 -41.22
C ILE A 588 26.69 49.78 -40.09
N THR A 589 26.12 50.51 -39.12
CA THR A 589 26.86 51.05 -37.97
C THR A 589 26.62 50.26 -36.68
N SER A 590 25.60 49.39 -36.65
CA SER A 590 25.31 48.52 -35.50
C SER A 590 26.17 47.28 -35.49
N THR A 591 26.49 46.81 -34.28
CA THR A 591 27.09 45.50 -34.03
C THR A 591 25.98 44.45 -33.84
N GLY A 592 26.28 43.17 -34.04
CA GLY A 592 25.27 42.10 -33.96
C GLY A 592 24.49 41.94 -35.27
N VAL A 593 25.21 41.99 -36.39
CA VAL A 593 24.69 41.61 -37.72
C VAL A 593 25.68 40.64 -38.37
N SER A 594 25.18 39.73 -39.19
CA SER A 594 25.99 38.68 -39.84
C SER A 594 26.57 39.08 -41.20
N ASN A 595 26.36 40.32 -41.65
CA ASN A 595 26.93 40.83 -42.89
C ASN A 595 28.47 40.74 -42.91
N TYR A 596 29.04 40.15 -43.98
CA TYR A 596 30.49 40.06 -44.17
C TYR A 596 31.17 41.42 -44.38
N SER A 597 30.42 42.40 -44.89
CA SER A 597 30.84 43.77 -45.14
C SER A 597 29.90 44.70 -44.40
N SER A 598 30.44 45.73 -43.75
CA SER A 598 29.64 46.81 -43.18
C SER A 598 28.92 47.63 -44.23
N THR A 599 29.35 47.54 -45.50
CA THR A 599 28.74 48.27 -46.62
C THR A 599 28.07 47.30 -47.57
N ILE A 600 26.79 47.53 -47.88
CA ILE A 600 26.00 46.82 -48.89
C ILE A 600 25.36 47.82 -49.86
N PHE A 601 24.94 47.35 -51.05
CA PHE A 601 24.45 48.21 -52.12
C PHE A 601 23.14 47.69 -52.69
N GLY A 602 22.18 48.60 -52.89
CA GLY A 602 21.00 48.38 -53.73
C GLY A 602 21.17 49.16 -55.04
N THR A 603 20.99 48.50 -56.18
CA THR A 603 21.09 49.16 -57.50
C THR A 603 19.74 49.78 -57.86
N GLY A 604 19.74 51.09 -58.07
CA GLY A 604 18.64 51.84 -58.68
C GLY A 604 18.89 52.02 -60.17
N THR A 605 18.02 51.48 -61.02
CA THR A 605 18.08 51.65 -62.48
C THR A 605 17.07 52.70 -62.93
N ILE A 606 17.54 53.71 -63.66
CA ILE A 606 16.75 54.83 -64.17
C ILE A 606 16.65 54.67 -65.68
N LYS A 607 15.43 54.48 -66.18
CA LYS A 607 15.13 54.37 -67.61
C LYS A 607 14.72 55.74 -68.14
N ASP A 608 15.46 56.19 -69.14
CA ASP A 608 15.13 57.36 -69.95
C ASP A 608 13.78 57.18 -70.65
N ASN A 609 12.99 58.27 -70.66
CA ASN A 609 11.71 58.35 -71.33
C ASN A 609 11.69 59.39 -72.46
N ASP A 610 12.83 60.05 -72.71
CA ASP A 610 13.00 61.05 -73.74
C ASP A 610 13.37 60.48 -75.12
N TYR A 611 13.28 61.38 -76.11
CA TYR A 611 13.48 61.01 -77.51
C TYR A 611 14.27 62.12 -78.19
N PRO A 612 15.32 61.81 -78.96
CA PRO A 612 16.15 62.82 -79.57
C PRO A 612 15.36 63.60 -80.61
N ASN A 613 15.60 64.90 -80.67
CA ASN A 613 15.03 65.78 -81.69
C ASN A 613 16.11 66.47 -82.55
N LEU A 614 17.40 66.20 -82.26
CA LEU A 614 18.56 66.69 -82.98
C LEU A 614 19.66 65.62 -83.04
N PHE A 615 20.36 65.49 -84.16
CA PHE A 615 21.61 64.73 -84.25
C PHE A 615 22.54 65.33 -85.33
N SER A 616 23.85 65.08 -85.21
CA SER A 616 24.92 65.69 -86.01
C SER A 616 25.90 64.64 -86.56
N PRO A 617 25.61 63.99 -87.70
CA PRO A 617 26.51 63.01 -88.31
C PRO A 617 27.76 63.70 -88.89
N ASN A 618 28.78 63.88 -88.05
CA ASN A 618 30.05 64.57 -88.34
C ASN A 618 31.30 63.73 -87.98
N ASP A 619 31.10 62.49 -87.53
CA ASP A 619 32.11 61.53 -87.08
C ASP A 619 32.93 62.02 -85.86
N ASP A 620 32.36 62.85 -84.99
CA ASP A 620 32.99 63.29 -83.74
C ASP A 620 32.77 62.35 -82.54
N GLY A 621 31.94 61.32 -82.73
CA GLY A 621 31.57 60.31 -81.75
C GLY A 621 30.36 60.69 -80.90
N LYS A 622 29.73 61.86 -81.12
CA LYS A 622 28.57 62.33 -80.33
C LYS A 622 27.38 62.60 -81.24
N SER A 623 26.25 61.95 -80.93
CA SER A 623 25.00 62.12 -81.69
C SER A 623 25.20 61.95 -83.21
N ASP A 624 26.11 61.07 -83.62
CA ASP A 624 26.40 60.78 -85.04
C ASP A 624 25.27 59.98 -85.71
N VAL A 625 24.46 59.31 -84.90
CA VAL A 625 23.28 58.56 -85.33
C VAL A 625 22.05 59.03 -84.57
N PHE A 626 20.88 58.88 -85.19
CA PHE A 626 19.60 59.04 -84.50
C PHE A 626 19.28 57.74 -83.75
N GLU A 627 19.90 57.63 -82.58
CA GLU A 627 19.69 56.58 -81.59
C GLU A 627 18.63 57.01 -80.57
N ILE A 628 17.71 56.12 -80.24
CA ILE A 628 16.70 56.36 -79.20
C ILE A 628 17.06 55.44 -78.05
N SER A 629 17.55 56.04 -76.97
CA SER A 629 17.96 55.33 -75.78
C SER A 629 16.72 54.93 -74.96
N GLY A 630 16.86 54.00 -74.00
CA GLY A 630 15.73 53.50 -73.19
C GLY A 630 14.69 52.63 -73.91
N ILE A 631 14.77 52.42 -75.24
CA ILE A 631 13.79 51.64 -76.02
C ILE A 631 13.94 50.11 -75.91
N GLU A 632 14.86 49.62 -75.08
CA GLU A 632 15.23 48.20 -74.96
C GLU A 632 14.06 47.28 -74.60
N GLU A 633 13.04 47.81 -73.90
CA GLU A 633 11.80 47.08 -73.57
C GLU A 633 10.93 46.76 -74.79
N TYR A 634 11.19 47.40 -75.93
CA TYR A 634 10.44 47.24 -77.17
C TYR A 634 11.29 46.60 -78.27
N PRO A 635 11.76 45.35 -78.10
CA PRO A 635 12.76 44.73 -78.98
C PRO A 635 12.30 44.61 -80.44
N ASN A 636 11.00 44.71 -80.71
CA ASN A 636 10.42 44.58 -82.06
C ASN A 636 10.02 45.90 -82.70
N PHE A 637 10.48 47.04 -82.18
CA PHE A 637 10.13 48.35 -82.70
C PHE A 637 10.46 48.50 -84.20
N ARG A 638 9.70 49.36 -84.86
CA ARG A 638 9.95 49.82 -86.23
C ARG A 638 10.07 51.34 -86.25
N ILE A 639 11.14 51.83 -86.84
CA ILE A 639 11.34 53.26 -87.06
C ILE A 639 11.34 53.56 -88.55
N THR A 640 10.52 54.53 -88.96
CA THR A 640 10.45 55.02 -90.34
C THR A 640 10.71 56.51 -90.34
N ILE A 641 11.68 56.97 -91.15
CA ILE A 641 12.08 58.37 -91.28
C ILE A 641 11.79 58.86 -92.69
N LEU A 642 11.18 60.03 -92.77
CA LEU A 642 10.68 60.68 -93.99
C LEU A 642 11.34 62.05 -94.17
N ASP A 643 11.63 62.43 -95.41
CA ASP A 643 12.02 63.78 -95.77
C ASP A 643 10.84 64.78 -95.66
N ARG A 644 11.13 66.07 -95.84
CA ARG A 644 10.12 67.15 -95.76
C ARG A 644 8.99 67.05 -96.79
N TRP A 645 9.13 66.22 -97.81
CA TRP A 645 8.15 65.99 -98.87
C TRP A 645 7.39 64.67 -98.70
N GLY A 646 7.67 63.92 -97.62
CA GLY A 646 7.06 62.61 -97.31
C GLY A 646 7.76 61.42 -97.98
N GLY A 647 8.91 61.63 -98.61
CA GLY A 647 9.74 60.56 -99.18
C GLY A 647 10.48 59.78 -98.08
N GLN A 648 10.38 58.46 -98.07
CA GLN A 648 11.06 57.61 -97.10
C GLN A 648 12.58 57.63 -97.32
N VAL A 649 13.33 57.93 -96.27
CA VAL A 649 14.81 57.97 -96.28
C VAL A 649 15.44 56.86 -95.46
N PHE A 650 14.74 56.39 -94.41
CA PHE A 650 15.16 55.28 -93.57
C PHE A 650 13.93 54.48 -93.12
N ASP A 651 14.01 53.16 -93.13
CA ASP A 651 12.96 52.29 -92.59
C ASP A 651 13.63 51.04 -92.02
N TYR A 652 13.51 50.88 -90.71
CA TYR A 652 14.18 49.83 -89.97
C TYR A 652 13.21 49.13 -89.04
N LYS A 653 13.29 47.80 -88.99
CA LYS A 653 12.56 46.94 -88.07
C LYS A 653 13.58 46.20 -87.22
N ASN A 654 13.54 46.42 -85.91
CA ASN A 654 14.53 45.84 -85.02
C ASN A 654 14.40 44.31 -84.89
N ASN A 655 13.15 43.79 -84.90
CA ASN A 655 12.84 42.35 -84.88
C ASN A 655 13.64 41.53 -83.82
N GLY A 656 13.88 42.11 -82.65
CA GLY A 656 14.60 41.45 -81.56
C GLY A 656 16.11 41.61 -81.59
N ASN A 657 16.66 42.47 -82.44
CA ASN A 657 18.10 42.73 -82.48
C ASN A 657 18.55 43.57 -81.28
N ALA A 658 19.55 43.08 -80.54
CA ALA A 658 20.09 43.74 -79.35
C ALA A 658 20.94 44.98 -79.67
N ASN A 659 21.43 45.13 -80.91
CA ASN A 659 22.14 46.31 -81.36
C ASN A 659 21.42 46.88 -82.59
N PRO A 660 20.38 47.71 -82.39
CA PRO A 660 19.59 48.27 -83.48
C PRO A 660 20.45 49.05 -84.48
N LEU A 661 20.06 49.02 -85.74
CA LEU A 661 20.67 49.89 -86.74
C LEU A 661 20.01 51.28 -86.63
N TRP A 662 20.78 52.26 -86.17
CA TRP A 662 20.35 53.64 -86.08
C TRP A 662 20.63 54.42 -87.37
N TRP A 663 19.88 55.50 -87.59
CA TRP A 663 20.01 56.28 -88.82
C TRP A 663 21.18 57.26 -88.74
N ASP A 664 22.16 57.09 -89.63
CA ASP A 664 23.39 57.90 -89.73
C ASP A 664 23.23 59.17 -90.58
N GLY A 665 22.00 59.55 -90.93
CA GLY A 665 21.77 60.70 -91.81
C GLY A 665 22.12 60.45 -93.28
N THR A 666 22.15 59.18 -93.72
CA THR A 666 22.30 58.82 -95.15
C THR A 666 21.03 58.24 -95.74
N ASN A 667 20.89 58.33 -97.06
CA ASN A 667 19.87 57.61 -97.84
C ASN A 667 20.59 56.78 -98.90
N HIS A 668 20.54 55.45 -98.76
CA HIS A 668 21.32 54.51 -99.58
C HIS A 668 22.83 54.81 -99.60
N GLY A 669 23.42 55.13 -98.45
CA GLY A 669 24.86 55.41 -98.29
C GLY A 669 25.31 56.77 -98.83
N LYS A 670 24.38 57.65 -99.21
CA LYS A 670 24.67 59.05 -99.57
C LYS A 670 24.15 60.00 -98.49
N PRO A 671 24.97 60.95 -98.01
CA PRO A 671 24.52 61.96 -97.04
C PRO A 671 23.28 62.71 -97.55
N VAL A 672 22.21 62.76 -96.75
CA VAL A 672 21.04 63.60 -97.07
C VAL A 672 21.31 65.06 -96.71
N THR A 673 20.51 66.00 -97.22
CA THR A 673 20.67 67.43 -96.90
C THR A 673 20.34 67.73 -95.45
N GLU A 674 21.04 68.67 -94.83
CA GLU A 674 20.66 69.20 -93.51
C GLU A 674 19.22 69.76 -93.51
N GLY A 675 18.53 69.60 -92.38
CA GLY A 675 17.18 70.08 -92.18
C GLY A 675 16.30 69.13 -91.36
N ILE A 676 15.01 69.41 -91.37
CA ILE A 676 14.02 68.67 -90.58
C ILE A 676 13.55 67.44 -91.34
N TYR A 677 13.58 66.30 -90.66
CA TYR A 677 13.01 65.02 -91.05
C TYR A 677 11.92 64.63 -90.05
N TYR A 678 10.97 63.82 -90.50
CA TYR A 678 9.89 63.33 -89.65
C TYR A 678 10.06 61.84 -89.42
N TYR A 679 9.92 61.38 -88.18
CA TYR A 679 9.95 59.96 -87.88
C TYR A 679 8.61 59.46 -87.31
N SER A 680 8.33 58.20 -87.57
CA SER A 680 7.28 57.42 -86.91
C SER A 680 7.95 56.22 -86.26
N LEU A 681 7.87 56.15 -84.94
CA LEU A 681 8.31 55.03 -84.13
C LEU A 681 7.08 54.22 -83.72
N ASP A 682 7.00 53.00 -84.22
CA ASP A 682 5.99 52.02 -83.84
C ASP A 682 6.66 50.98 -82.93
N TYR A 683 6.29 50.95 -81.65
CA TYR A 683 6.83 50.01 -80.67
C TYR A 683 6.49 48.55 -80.98
N ASN A 684 5.46 48.33 -81.82
CA ASN A 684 5.04 47.01 -82.30
C ASN A 684 4.74 46.01 -81.16
N ASP A 685 4.29 46.53 -80.02
CA ASP A 685 3.86 45.79 -78.82
C ASP A 685 2.34 45.54 -78.77
N GLY A 686 1.60 46.12 -79.71
CA GLY A 686 0.14 46.02 -79.83
C GLY A 686 -0.66 46.89 -78.85
N ILE A 687 0.01 47.66 -77.98
CA ILE A 687 -0.63 48.44 -76.91
C ILE A 687 -0.20 49.91 -76.97
N THR A 688 1.09 50.17 -77.12
CA THR A 688 1.66 51.52 -77.10
C THR A 688 1.39 52.23 -78.42
N LYS A 689 0.86 53.46 -78.35
CA LYS A 689 0.55 54.23 -79.57
C LYS A 689 1.86 54.64 -80.27
N PRO A 690 1.95 54.49 -81.60
CA PRO A 690 3.14 54.93 -82.33
C PRO A 690 3.45 56.41 -82.10
N LYS A 691 4.70 56.70 -81.72
CA LYS A 691 5.19 58.07 -81.52
C LYS A 691 5.57 58.66 -82.87
N LYS A 692 5.14 59.89 -83.12
CA LYS A 692 5.48 60.64 -84.34
C LYS A 692 6.03 61.98 -83.94
N SER A 693 7.24 62.28 -84.38
CA SER A 693 7.89 63.56 -84.11
C SER A 693 8.81 63.94 -85.26
N PHE A 694 9.58 64.99 -85.08
CA PHE A 694 10.61 65.41 -86.01
C PHE A 694 12.00 65.23 -85.40
N ILE A 695 12.98 65.06 -86.28
CA ILE A 695 14.41 65.01 -85.97
C ILE A 695 15.11 66.01 -86.89
N GLN A 696 15.89 66.91 -86.31
CA GLN A 696 16.69 67.87 -87.07
C GLN A 696 18.08 67.28 -87.31
N LEU A 697 18.50 67.24 -88.57
CA LEU A 697 19.85 66.86 -88.97
C LEU A 697 20.67 68.12 -89.24
N ILE A 698 21.80 68.27 -88.56
CA ILE A 698 22.81 69.32 -88.78
C ILE A 698 24.17 68.67 -89.09
N ARG A 699 25.11 69.37 -89.75
CA ARG A 699 26.49 68.88 -89.97
C ARG A 699 27.51 69.99 -89.77
#